data_AF-A0A6I8NZZ2-F1
#
_entry.id   AF-A0A6I8NZZ2-F1
#
_cell.length_a   1.000
_cell.length_b   1.000
_cell.length_c   1.000
_cell.angle_alpha   90.00
_cell.angle_beta   90.00
_cell.angle_gamma   90.00
#
_symmetry.space_group_name_H-M   'P 1'
#
loop_
_entity.id
_entity.type
_entity.pdbx_description
1 polymer ?
#
loop_
_entity_poly.entity_id
_entity_poly.type
_entity_poly.pdbx_seq_one_letter_code
_entity_poly.pdbx_strand_id
1 'polypeptide(L)'
;MWLKPEEVLLKNALKLWLMERSNEYFVLQRRRGHGEEGGGGLTGASREEITKHWEWLEQNIMKTLSVFDSNEDITSFVQGKIRGLIAEEGKGSFVKEDDPEKFREALLKFEKCFGLAEQEKLVTYYSCSYWRGRVPCQGWLYLSTNFLSFYSFLLGSEIKLVISWDAISKLEKTSNAILTESIHVCTRGEDHYFSMFLHINETFLLMEQLANYAVRRLFDKETFENDPVLRDPLQITKRGLENRAHSEQFNAFFRLPKEETLKEVHECFLWIPFSHFNTHGKMCISENYICFASQDGNLCSVIIPLREVLAVETTDHSNKAVIICIKGKTAFRFTEVRDFEQLLAKLRLKCGASLSPQHDTIGPEVAISSETDSAPDSYEGRFGAGQKDCSKTVSTEALMTVFHPQDLENLDSKMLKEKMKEQLWNILFVECGRGVSMFRTKKTRDLVVRGIPETLRGELWLLFSGAVNDMATNPGYYAEVVERSLGTCTLATDEIERDLRRSLPEHPAFQSDTGISALRRVLTAYAYRNPKIGYCQAMNILTSVLLLYAKEEEAFWLLVAVCERMLPDYFNRRIIGALVDQAVFEELIRDHLPQLTEHMIDMTFFSSVSLSWFLTLFISVLPIESAVNVVDCFFFDGIKAILQLGLAVLDYNMDKLLSCRDDAEAVTILNRFFDNVTNKDSPLPSTVQQGSNTSDAKSSHTKVDVTDLIRESNEKYGDIRYEDVHSMRCRNRLYVIQTLEDTTKQNVLRVVSQDVKFSLRDLEELYDLFKKEHFYSCYWSLNSPVLKHHDSSLPYLEQYQIDCLQFRVLYHLLSPWSYSANRDSLALWTFRLLDENSDCLINFKEFSCALDIMYNGSFTEKLKLLFKLHIPPAFTEVESQSPSKGTELSKEELIRFSQLHVSSSAEDQGPDSVKKSPEKGKGKVDIQAYLKQWQDELLKKEENVKDLPRMDQLQFIQFSRTLYNLFHGDPEEELLYRSVAVVTSLLLKMEEVGRKLHSPLSPAEDPSAEAGERLQDTTIQQATKVLASPREEHEWSFAFEQILASLLNEPVLVRFFEKPIDVKAKLEQAKSSQLRARTRV
;
A
#
# COMPACT_ATOMS: atom_id res chain seq x y z
N MET A 1 -20.05 47.24 32.38
CA MET A 1 -20.27 47.91 33.68
C MET A 1 -19.65 47.00 34.72
N TRP A 2 -18.65 47.51 35.45
CA TRP A 2 -17.77 46.76 36.34
C TRP A 2 -18.34 46.84 37.76
N LEU A 3 -18.57 45.72 38.44
CA LEU A 3 -18.78 45.72 39.89
C LEU A 3 -17.41 45.61 40.57
N LYS A 4 -17.21 46.38 41.64
CA LYS A 4 -15.90 46.52 42.29
C LYS A 4 -15.69 45.42 43.35
N PRO A 5 -14.43 44.96 43.55
CA PRO A 5 -14.08 43.88 44.49
C PRO A 5 -14.48 44.10 45.97
N GLU A 6 -14.78 45.33 46.37
CA GLU A 6 -15.22 45.69 47.72
C GLU A 6 -16.68 45.32 48.01
N GLU A 7 -17.47 45.01 46.97
CA GLU A 7 -18.88 44.59 47.09
C GLU A 7 -19.03 43.07 47.31
N VAL A 8 -17.91 42.32 47.35
CA VAL A 8 -17.88 40.88 47.67
C VAL A 8 -17.04 40.64 48.92
N LEU A 9 -17.38 41.31 50.01
CA LEU A 9 -16.83 41.04 51.34
C LEU A 9 -17.64 39.94 52.06
N LEU A 10 -17.19 38.70 51.83
CA LEU A 10 -16.95 37.61 52.79
C LEU A 10 -17.93 37.35 53.95
N LYS A 11 -18.44 36.10 53.99
CA LYS A 11 -18.24 35.16 55.12
C LYS A 11 -18.55 33.74 54.65
N ASN A 12 -17.56 32.86 54.79
CA ASN A 12 -17.49 31.45 54.34
C ASN A 12 -17.01 31.27 52.88
N ALA A 13 -15.75 30.84 52.71
CA ALA A 13 -15.21 30.34 51.44
C ALA A 13 -16.05 29.17 50.84
N LEU A 14 -16.81 28.48 51.69
CA LEU A 14 -17.84 27.51 51.32
C LEU A 14 -18.94 28.09 50.42
N LYS A 15 -19.28 29.38 50.54
CA LYS A 15 -20.37 30.01 49.77
C LYS A 15 -19.96 30.35 48.33
N LEU A 16 -18.67 30.65 48.10
CA LEU A 16 -18.13 30.79 46.74
C LEU A 16 -18.20 29.43 46.04
N TRP A 17 -17.69 28.37 46.68
CA TRP A 17 -17.74 26.99 46.17
C TRP A 17 -19.18 26.46 45.93
N LEU A 18 -20.13 26.76 46.81
CA LEU A 18 -21.54 26.36 46.67
C LEU A 18 -22.28 27.16 45.58
N MET A 19 -22.02 28.46 45.42
CA MET A 19 -22.60 29.27 44.33
C MET A 19 -21.97 28.96 42.97
N GLU A 20 -20.69 28.60 42.94
CA GLU A 20 -19.97 28.26 41.71
C GLU A 20 -20.34 26.86 41.19
N ARG A 21 -20.55 25.87 42.09
CA ARG A 21 -21.07 24.53 41.75
C ARG A 21 -22.49 24.56 41.18
N SER A 22 -23.29 25.57 41.55
CA SER A 22 -24.68 25.73 41.12
C SER A 22 -24.86 26.64 39.90
N ASN A 23 -23.79 27.24 39.37
CA ASN A 23 -23.82 28.10 38.20
C ASN A 23 -23.45 27.34 36.92
N GLU A 24 -24.45 27.02 36.07
CA GLU A 24 -24.25 26.37 34.77
C GLU A 24 -23.31 27.14 33.81
N TYR A 25 -23.11 28.45 34.04
CA TYR A 25 -22.33 29.32 33.16
C TYR A 25 -20.87 29.52 33.60
N PHE A 26 -20.48 29.08 34.80
CA PHE A 26 -19.09 29.26 35.26
C PHE A 26 -18.10 28.31 34.54
N VAL A 27 -18.55 27.10 34.19
CA VAL A 27 -17.80 26.17 33.30
C VAL A 27 -17.50 26.83 31.93
N LEU A 28 -18.19 27.94 31.59
CA LEU A 28 -18.10 28.62 30.30
C LEU A 28 -17.33 29.95 30.29
N GLN A 29 -16.95 30.52 31.44
CA GLN A 29 -16.32 31.84 31.50
C GLN A 29 -14.90 31.82 32.09
N ARG A 30 -13.95 31.30 31.30
CA ARG A 30 -12.59 31.88 31.26
C ARG A 30 -11.89 31.59 29.92
N ARG A 31 -12.34 32.26 28.86
CA ARG A 31 -11.58 32.42 27.60
C ARG A 31 -11.78 33.83 27.04
N ARG A 32 -11.07 34.81 27.61
CA ARG A 32 -10.63 36.01 26.89
C ARG A 32 -9.26 36.40 27.44
N GLY A 33 -8.27 36.39 26.56
CA GLY A 33 -6.89 36.69 26.89
C GLY A 33 -6.68 38.14 27.31
N HIS A 34 -5.78 38.31 28.27
CA HIS A 34 -4.74 39.34 28.31
C HIS A 34 -3.83 39.05 29.52
N GLY A 35 -2.52 38.95 29.31
CA GLY A 35 -1.52 38.85 30.37
C GLY A 35 -0.40 37.87 30.05
N GLU A 36 0.82 38.38 30.02
CA GLU A 36 2.09 37.73 29.68
C GLU A 36 2.45 36.54 30.56
N GLU A 37 3.25 35.65 29.96
CA GLU A 37 4.13 34.62 30.55
C GLU A 37 3.65 33.80 31.77
N GLY A 38 3.49 32.49 31.53
CA GLY A 38 3.62 31.47 32.57
C GLY A 38 2.35 31.14 33.36
N GLY A 39 1.59 30.15 32.88
CA GLY A 39 0.52 29.55 33.67
C GLY A 39 -0.22 28.45 32.93
N GLY A 40 0.07 27.19 33.25
CA GLY A 40 -0.63 26.02 32.71
C GLY A 40 -2.13 26.10 32.95
N GLY A 41 -2.89 26.24 31.88
CA GLY A 41 -4.35 26.20 31.87
C GLY A 41 -4.84 24.81 31.49
N LEU A 42 -5.31 24.05 32.47
CA LEU A 42 -6.06 22.80 32.27
C LEU A 42 -7.26 23.07 31.34
N THR A 43 -7.24 22.50 30.14
CA THR A 43 -8.42 22.43 29.26
C THR A 43 -8.61 21.01 28.75
N GLY A 44 -9.82 20.49 28.95
CA GLY A 44 -10.31 19.19 28.46
C GLY A 44 -10.58 18.21 29.60
N ALA A 45 -11.79 18.21 30.15
CA ALA A 45 -12.28 17.16 31.03
C ALA A 45 -13.76 16.93 30.72
N SER A 46 -14.21 15.67 30.67
CA SER A 46 -15.62 15.34 30.47
C SER A 46 -16.46 15.83 31.66
N ARG A 47 -17.78 16.00 31.51
CA ARG A 47 -18.64 16.41 32.63
C ARG A 47 -18.50 15.49 33.85
N GLU A 48 -18.41 14.19 33.61
CA GLU A 48 -18.23 13.16 34.64
C GLU A 48 -16.87 13.29 35.33
N GLU A 49 -15.81 13.54 34.55
CA GLU A 49 -14.46 13.71 35.06
C GLU A 49 -14.30 15.03 35.84
N ILE A 50 -14.89 16.13 35.36
CA ILE A 50 -14.98 17.40 36.10
C ILE A 50 -15.69 17.18 37.43
N THR A 51 -16.81 16.45 37.43
CA THR A 51 -17.58 16.16 38.65
C THR A 51 -16.75 15.32 39.62
N LYS A 52 -16.07 14.28 39.12
CA LYS A 52 -15.18 13.42 39.91
C LYS A 52 -13.98 14.19 40.47
N HIS A 53 -13.37 15.09 39.68
CA HIS A 53 -12.28 15.96 40.14
C HIS A 53 -12.78 16.93 41.21
N TRP A 54 -13.98 17.48 41.05
CA TRP A 54 -14.60 18.35 42.05
C TRP A 54 -14.89 17.62 43.36
N GLU A 55 -15.44 16.41 43.29
CA GLU A 55 -15.65 15.54 44.45
C GLU A 55 -14.32 15.18 45.13
N TRP A 56 -13.27 14.89 44.35
CA TRP A 56 -11.96 14.59 44.90
C TRP A 56 -11.35 15.81 45.61
N LEU A 57 -11.44 17.01 45.01
CA LEU A 57 -10.98 18.26 45.64
C LEU A 57 -11.76 18.58 46.92
N GLU A 58 -13.08 18.35 46.91
CA GLU A 58 -13.96 18.52 48.06
C GLU A 58 -13.59 17.56 49.21
N GLN A 59 -13.27 16.31 48.89
CA GLN A 59 -12.94 15.30 49.90
C GLN A 59 -11.52 15.44 50.45
N ASN A 60 -10.55 15.77 49.59
CA ASN A 60 -9.12 15.65 49.90
C ASN A 60 -8.41 16.99 50.16
N ILE A 61 -8.89 18.09 49.58
CA ILE A 61 -8.24 19.40 49.69
C ILE A 61 -9.05 20.37 50.55
N MET A 62 -10.38 20.43 50.39
CA MET A 62 -11.23 21.44 51.06
C MET A 62 -11.12 21.42 52.60
N LYS A 63 -10.90 20.27 53.22
CA LYS A 63 -10.69 20.16 54.68
C LYS A 63 -9.38 20.80 55.15
N THR A 64 -8.39 20.89 54.28
CA THR A 64 -7.07 21.46 54.59
C THR A 64 -7.00 22.96 54.27
N LEU A 65 -7.89 23.45 53.38
CA LEU A 65 -7.92 24.87 53.01
C LEU A 65 -8.33 25.80 54.15
N SER A 66 -9.08 25.31 55.14
CA SER A 66 -9.50 26.08 56.30
C SER A 66 -8.37 26.46 57.27
N VAL A 67 -7.16 25.94 57.04
CA VAL A 67 -5.97 26.20 57.87
C VAL A 67 -5.17 27.41 57.35
N PHE A 68 -5.45 27.88 56.14
CA PHE A 68 -4.74 29.00 55.52
C PHE A 68 -5.51 30.30 55.71
N ASP A 69 -4.83 31.32 56.21
CA ASP A 69 -5.42 32.64 56.48
C ASP A 69 -5.33 33.60 55.26
N SER A 70 -4.53 33.26 54.24
CA SER A 70 -4.31 34.05 53.04
C SER A 70 -4.78 33.34 51.77
N ASN A 71 -5.45 34.09 50.88
CA ASN A 71 -5.90 33.60 49.57
C ASN A 71 -4.74 33.22 48.64
N GLU A 72 -3.58 33.87 48.76
CA GLU A 72 -2.39 33.54 47.97
C GLU A 72 -1.78 32.20 48.42
N ASP A 73 -1.81 31.92 49.72
CA ASP A 73 -1.31 30.66 50.29
C ASP A 73 -2.22 29.49 49.93
N ILE A 74 -3.54 29.69 49.96
CA ILE A 74 -4.54 28.72 49.47
C ILE A 74 -4.26 28.40 48.01
N THR A 75 -4.09 29.43 47.17
CA THR A 75 -3.86 29.26 45.73
C THR A 75 -2.56 28.51 45.47
N SER A 76 -1.47 28.90 46.15
CA SER A 76 -0.15 28.27 46.02
C SER A 76 -0.14 26.83 46.51
N PHE A 77 -0.82 26.53 47.62
CA PHE A 77 -0.95 25.18 48.17
C PHE A 77 -1.72 24.26 47.23
N VAL A 78 -2.87 24.72 46.72
CA VAL A 78 -3.70 23.96 45.77
C VAL A 78 -2.92 23.70 44.47
N GLN A 79 -2.27 24.73 43.92
CA GLN A 79 -1.44 24.58 42.72
C GLN A 79 -0.28 23.60 42.97
N GLY A 80 0.39 23.69 44.13
CA GLY A 80 1.47 22.79 44.51
C GLY A 80 1.02 21.34 44.65
N LYS A 81 -0.14 21.09 45.28
CA LYS A 81 -0.71 19.74 45.43
C LYS A 81 -1.15 19.14 44.11
N ILE A 82 -1.81 19.92 43.25
CA ILE A 82 -2.21 19.48 41.91
C ILE A 82 -0.97 19.15 41.06
N ARG A 83 0.07 20.01 41.07
CA ARG A 83 1.34 19.73 40.38
C ARG A 83 2.02 18.47 40.91
N GLY A 84 1.99 18.24 42.22
CA GLY A 84 2.53 17.02 42.85
C GLY A 84 1.82 15.74 42.41
N LEU A 85 0.50 15.76 42.31
CA LEU A 85 -0.29 14.60 41.84
C LEU A 85 -0.05 14.29 40.36
N ILE A 86 0.03 15.33 39.52
CA ILE A 86 0.37 15.19 38.09
C ILE A 86 1.77 14.58 37.92
N ALA A 87 2.71 14.93 38.81
CA ALA A 87 4.06 14.37 38.82
C ALA A 87 4.11 12.89 39.28
N GLU A 88 3.20 12.46 40.15
CA GLU A 88 3.09 11.05 40.57
C GLU A 88 2.41 10.16 39.51
N GLU A 89 1.35 10.65 38.85
CA GLU A 89 0.62 9.91 37.82
C GLU A 89 1.48 9.67 36.55
N GLY A 90 2.42 10.57 36.28
CA GLY A 90 3.33 10.51 35.13
C GLY A 90 4.41 9.41 35.17
N LYS A 91 4.61 8.72 36.30
CA LYS A 91 5.67 7.71 36.46
C LYS A 91 5.31 6.31 35.93
N GLY A 92 4.05 6.10 35.52
CA GLY A 92 3.54 4.78 35.11
C GLY A 92 3.48 4.50 33.61
N SER A 93 3.65 5.49 32.73
CA SER A 93 3.56 5.30 31.27
C SER A 93 4.94 5.09 30.63
N PHE A 94 5.03 4.25 29.61
CA PHE A 94 6.21 3.95 28.77
C PHE A 94 6.70 5.16 27.93
N VAL A 95 6.88 6.33 28.54
CA VAL A 95 7.29 7.58 27.90
C VAL A 95 8.80 7.75 28.07
N LYS A 96 9.51 8.08 26.99
CA LYS A 96 10.93 8.42 27.05
C LYS A 96 11.09 9.76 27.76
N GLU A 97 12.04 9.88 28.69
CA GLU A 97 12.27 11.09 29.50
C GLU A 97 12.59 12.36 28.68
N ASP A 98 12.86 12.24 27.37
CA ASP A 98 13.25 13.33 26.47
C ASP A 98 12.07 14.09 25.81
N ASP A 99 10.81 13.65 25.96
CA ASP A 99 9.66 14.29 25.29
C ASP A 99 9.18 15.57 26.01
N PRO A 100 8.85 16.66 25.29
CA PRO A 100 8.36 17.90 25.93
C PRO A 100 7.12 17.66 26.81
N GLU A 101 7.06 18.28 27.99
CA GLU A 101 5.95 18.10 28.95
C GLU A 101 4.57 18.27 28.31
N LYS A 102 4.42 19.27 27.43
CA LYS A 102 3.18 19.53 26.69
C LYS A 102 2.76 18.38 25.75
N PHE A 103 3.72 17.66 25.18
CA PHE A 103 3.45 16.50 24.33
C PHE A 103 2.97 15.31 25.17
N ARG A 104 3.58 15.09 26.34
CA ARG A 104 3.16 14.05 27.28
C ARG A 104 1.71 14.26 27.76
N GLU A 105 1.33 15.50 28.07
CA GLU A 105 -0.07 15.83 28.40
C GLU A 105 -1.03 15.56 27.23
N ALA A 106 -0.62 15.88 26.00
CA ALA A 106 -1.42 15.61 24.81
C ALA A 106 -1.59 14.10 24.56
N LEU A 107 -0.55 13.30 24.78
CA LEU A 107 -0.58 11.85 24.67
C LEU A 107 -1.57 11.21 25.65
N LEU A 108 -1.50 11.59 26.94
CA LEU A 108 -2.44 11.08 27.95
C LEU A 108 -3.89 11.43 27.61
N LYS A 109 -4.13 12.63 27.07
CA LYS A 109 -5.47 13.02 26.59
C LYS A 109 -5.90 12.20 25.39
N PHE A 110 -5.01 11.97 24.43
CA PHE A 110 -5.28 11.15 23.25
C PHE A 110 -5.71 9.73 23.65
N GLU A 111 -4.94 9.07 24.51
CA GLU A 111 -5.24 7.72 25.01
C GLU A 111 -6.59 7.66 25.73
N LYS A 112 -6.86 8.62 26.64
CA LYS A 112 -8.13 8.70 27.39
C LYS A 112 -9.35 9.03 26.50
N CYS A 113 -9.18 9.88 25.49
CA CYS A 113 -10.31 10.42 24.72
C CYS A 113 -10.84 9.48 23.62
N PHE A 114 -9.96 8.67 23.01
CA PHE A 114 -10.31 7.95 21.78
C PHE A 114 -10.41 6.43 21.94
N GLY A 115 -9.91 5.85 23.04
CA GLY A 115 -10.04 4.41 23.32
C GLY A 115 -9.38 3.52 22.26
N LEU A 116 -8.30 4.02 21.65
CA LEU A 116 -7.48 3.29 20.67
C LEU A 116 -6.62 2.23 21.37
N ALA A 117 -6.08 1.28 20.60
CA ALA A 117 -5.18 0.26 21.15
C ALA A 117 -3.92 0.92 21.75
N GLU A 118 -3.35 0.35 22.81
CA GLU A 118 -2.15 0.89 23.48
C GLU A 118 -0.93 0.99 22.55
N GLN A 119 -0.91 0.19 21.48
CA GLN A 119 0.14 0.22 20.46
C GLN A 119 -0.02 1.39 19.48
N GLU A 120 -1.15 2.11 19.48
CA GLU A 120 -1.36 3.24 18.57
C GLU A 120 -0.50 4.43 18.97
N LYS A 121 0.39 4.83 18.06
CA LYS A 121 1.36 5.90 18.33
C LYS A 121 0.87 7.26 17.88
N LEU A 122 0.79 8.20 18.82
CA LEU A 122 0.60 9.62 18.52
C LEU A 122 1.87 10.19 17.86
N VAL A 123 1.73 10.78 16.67
CA VAL A 123 2.83 11.40 15.93
C VAL A 123 2.95 12.88 16.28
N THR A 124 1.82 13.60 16.27
CA THR A 124 1.76 15.02 16.65
C THR A 124 0.33 15.48 16.93
N TYR A 125 0.17 16.72 17.37
CA TYR A 125 -1.13 17.34 17.62
C TYR A 125 -1.12 18.84 17.31
N TYR A 126 -2.26 19.38 16.90
CA TYR A 126 -2.44 20.77 16.50
C TYR A 126 -3.72 21.36 17.11
N SER A 127 -3.67 22.61 17.56
CA SER A 127 -4.88 23.37 17.89
C SER A 127 -5.55 23.82 16.60
N CYS A 128 -6.86 23.58 16.47
CA CYS A 128 -7.63 24.00 15.32
C CYS A 128 -9.13 24.15 15.66
N SER A 129 -9.93 24.52 14.67
CA SER A 129 -11.39 24.51 14.77
C SER A 129 -11.99 23.55 13.74
N TYR A 130 -12.83 22.63 14.21
CA TYR A 130 -13.64 21.74 13.38
C TYR A 130 -15.00 22.39 13.10
N TRP A 131 -15.46 22.37 11.86
CA TRP A 131 -16.74 22.97 11.48
C TRP A 131 -17.85 21.93 11.45
N ARG A 132 -18.86 22.10 12.32
CA ARG A 132 -20.11 21.34 12.25
C ARG A 132 -21.17 22.21 11.59
N GLY A 133 -21.32 22.07 10.27
CA GLY A 133 -22.11 23.00 9.48
C GLY A 133 -21.47 24.39 9.50
N ARG A 134 -22.18 25.40 10.02
CA ARG A 134 -21.67 26.79 10.12
C ARG A 134 -21.06 27.15 11.49
N VAL A 135 -20.95 26.19 12.40
CA VAL A 135 -20.48 26.44 13.77
C VAL A 135 -19.05 25.92 13.93
N PRO A 136 -18.07 26.79 14.22
CA PRO A 136 -16.71 26.37 14.52
C PRO A 136 -16.61 25.86 15.96
N CYS A 137 -16.15 24.63 16.12
CA CYS A 137 -15.87 24.01 17.41
C CYS A 137 -14.35 23.98 17.63
N GLN A 138 -13.85 24.84 18.50
CA GLN A 138 -12.43 24.90 18.82
C GLN A 138 -12.00 23.65 19.59
N GLY A 139 -10.93 23.00 19.16
CA GLY A 139 -10.45 21.77 19.76
C GLY A 139 -9.02 21.44 19.37
N TRP A 140 -8.68 20.17 19.50
CA TRP A 140 -7.36 19.64 19.21
C TRP A 140 -7.47 18.50 18.19
N LEU A 141 -6.67 18.61 17.14
CA LEU A 141 -6.46 17.59 16.13
C LEU A 141 -5.24 16.77 16.54
N TYR A 142 -5.40 15.46 16.64
CA TYR A 142 -4.37 14.48 16.96
C TYR A 142 -4.11 13.64 15.73
N LEU A 143 -2.85 13.56 15.32
CA LEU A 143 -2.42 12.75 14.18
C LEU A 143 -1.61 11.59 14.73
N SER A 144 -2.16 10.38 14.61
CA SER A 144 -1.48 9.14 14.96
C SER A 144 -1.06 8.40 13.69
N THR A 145 -0.29 7.31 13.85
CA THR A 145 0.18 6.51 12.70
C THR A 145 -0.96 6.06 11.79
N ASN A 146 -2.10 5.66 12.36
CA ASN A 146 -3.21 5.06 11.61
C ASN A 146 -4.48 5.94 11.56
N PHE A 147 -4.59 6.95 12.42
CA PHE A 147 -5.80 7.74 12.56
C PHE A 147 -5.55 9.26 12.60
N LEU A 148 -6.53 9.98 12.07
CA LEU A 148 -6.81 11.37 12.34
C LEU A 148 -7.92 11.42 13.39
N SER A 149 -7.64 12.03 14.53
CA SER A 149 -8.60 12.13 15.64
C SER A 149 -8.80 13.58 16.06
N PHE A 150 -10.03 13.99 16.34
CA PHE A 150 -10.34 15.34 16.80
C PHE A 150 -11.19 15.31 18.06
N TYR A 151 -10.82 16.15 19.02
CA TYR A 151 -11.55 16.35 20.27
C TYR A 151 -11.88 17.82 20.50
N SER A 152 -13.15 18.10 20.80
CA SER A 152 -13.59 19.40 21.30
C SER A 152 -14.63 19.21 22.41
N PHE A 153 -14.54 20.05 23.43
CA PHE A 153 -15.58 20.20 24.44
C PHE A 153 -15.88 21.68 24.59
N LEU A 154 -17.06 22.10 24.14
CA LEU A 154 -17.49 23.50 24.16
C LEU A 154 -18.98 23.57 24.54
N LEU A 155 -19.33 24.42 25.50
CA LEU A 155 -20.73 24.64 25.93
C LEU A 155 -21.47 23.35 26.35
N GLY A 156 -20.76 22.41 26.97
CA GLY A 156 -21.34 21.13 27.40
C GLY A 156 -21.55 20.12 26.27
N SER A 157 -21.22 20.47 25.03
CA SER A 157 -21.23 19.56 23.87
C SER A 157 -19.83 18.98 23.68
N GLU A 158 -19.73 17.65 23.76
CA GLU A 158 -18.53 16.90 23.41
C GLU A 158 -18.58 16.51 21.92
N ILE A 159 -17.46 16.69 21.21
CA ILE A 159 -17.25 16.23 19.84
C ILE A 159 -16.00 15.36 19.85
N LYS A 160 -16.18 14.10 19.41
CA LYS A 160 -15.12 13.12 19.19
C LYS A 160 -15.22 12.62 17.77
N LEU A 161 -14.13 12.73 17.02
CA LEU A 161 -13.98 12.22 15.66
C LEU A 161 -12.76 11.31 15.61
N VAL A 162 -12.87 10.15 14.97
CA VAL A 162 -11.76 9.22 14.72
C VAL A 162 -11.94 8.70 13.30
N ILE A 163 -11.04 9.10 12.41
CA ILE A 163 -11.01 8.76 10.99
C ILE A 163 -9.73 7.99 10.73
N SER A 164 -9.82 6.80 10.13
CA SER A 164 -8.61 6.10 9.69
C SER A 164 -8.08 6.72 8.39
N TRP A 165 -6.75 6.75 8.24
CA TRP A 165 -6.12 7.35 7.06
C TRP A 165 -6.52 6.66 5.75
N ASP A 166 -6.77 5.34 5.77
CA ASP A 166 -7.24 4.56 4.63
C ASP A 166 -8.71 4.82 4.26
N ALA A 167 -9.48 5.51 5.10
CA ALA A 167 -10.87 5.87 4.79
C ALA A 167 -10.97 7.25 4.11
N ILE A 168 -9.86 7.99 4.03
CA ILE A 168 -9.83 9.32 3.42
C ILE A 168 -9.75 9.16 1.90
N SER A 169 -10.72 9.77 1.22
CA SER A 169 -10.82 9.80 -0.24
C SER A 169 -10.27 11.08 -0.84
N LYS A 170 -10.40 12.20 -0.11
CA LYS A 170 -9.91 13.51 -0.53
C LYS A 170 -9.27 14.22 0.65
N LEU A 171 -8.10 14.79 0.42
CA LEU A 171 -7.38 15.64 1.37
C LEU A 171 -6.84 16.85 0.61
N GLU A 172 -7.37 18.03 0.88
CA GLU A 172 -7.00 19.25 0.15
C GLU A 172 -7.07 20.50 1.02
N LYS A 173 -6.32 21.53 0.64
CA LYS A 173 -6.47 22.87 1.20
C LYS A 173 -7.55 23.61 0.42
N THR A 174 -8.51 24.19 1.14
CA THR A 174 -9.57 25.01 0.55
C THR A 174 -9.63 26.38 1.20
N SER A 175 -10.04 27.36 0.41
CA SER A 175 -10.31 28.73 0.87
C SER A 175 -11.64 29.16 0.25
N ASN A 176 -12.63 29.44 1.10
CA ASN A 176 -13.97 29.86 0.68
C ASN A 176 -14.29 31.22 1.31
N ALA A 177 -15.19 32.02 0.74
CA ALA A 177 -15.49 33.37 1.26
C ALA A 177 -15.91 33.44 2.75
N ILE A 178 -16.34 32.31 3.34
CA ILE A 178 -16.77 32.17 4.74
C ILE A 178 -15.66 31.57 5.63
N LEU A 179 -14.75 30.79 5.06
CA LEU A 179 -13.70 30.07 5.77
C LEU A 179 -12.34 30.67 5.41
N THR A 180 -11.55 31.08 6.40
CA THR A 180 -10.10 31.24 6.19
C THR A 180 -9.51 29.92 5.66
N GLU A 181 -8.25 29.92 5.21
CA GLU A 181 -7.55 28.70 4.80
C GLU A 181 -7.88 27.52 5.73
N SER A 182 -8.39 26.45 5.13
CA SER A 182 -8.91 25.27 5.83
C SER A 182 -8.42 24.01 5.15
N ILE A 183 -8.31 22.94 5.93
CA ILE A 183 -8.02 21.59 5.45
C ILE A 183 -9.36 20.86 5.34
N HIS A 184 -9.69 20.45 4.12
CA HIS A 184 -10.86 19.65 3.79
C HIS A 184 -10.47 18.17 3.75
N VAL A 185 -11.18 17.36 4.53
CA VAL A 185 -11.01 15.90 4.60
C VAL A 185 -12.35 15.26 4.23
N CYS A 186 -12.39 14.52 3.12
CA CYS A 186 -13.59 13.80 2.69
C CYS A 186 -13.42 12.30 2.94
N THR A 187 -14.36 11.70 3.69
CA THR A 187 -14.35 10.28 4.06
C THR A 187 -15.72 9.67 3.85
N ARG A 188 -15.85 8.63 3.02
CA ARG A 188 -17.11 7.92 2.79
C ARG A 188 -18.29 8.84 2.40
N GLY A 189 -18.01 9.91 1.66
CA GLY A 189 -18.99 10.92 1.27
C GLY A 189 -19.34 11.97 2.34
N GLU A 190 -18.68 11.95 3.50
CA GLU A 190 -18.80 12.98 4.52
C GLU A 190 -17.64 13.98 4.42
N ASP A 191 -17.98 15.27 4.42
CA ASP A 191 -17.00 16.37 4.38
C ASP A 191 -16.69 16.90 5.78
N HIS A 192 -15.40 16.94 6.12
CA HIS A 192 -14.88 17.46 7.38
C HIS A 192 -13.94 18.64 7.12
N TYR A 193 -14.23 19.80 7.71
CA TYR A 193 -13.43 21.01 7.54
C TYR A 193 -12.72 21.40 8.84
N PHE A 194 -11.40 21.60 8.75
CA PHE A 194 -10.56 22.06 9.85
C PHE A 194 -9.88 23.38 9.50
N SER A 195 -9.87 24.35 10.40
CA SER A 195 -9.32 25.70 10.14
C SER A 195 -8.62 26.27 11.37
N MET A 196 -8.13 27.51 11.27
CA MET A 196 -7.49 28.23 12.38
C MET A 196 -6.20 27.55 12.86
N PHE A 197 -5.46 26.94 11.94
CA PHE A 197 -4.12 26.40 12.21
C PHE A 197 -3.10 27.53 12.27
N LEU A 198 -2.12 27.42 13.16
CA LEU A 198 -0.98 28.34 13.22
C LEU A 198 -0.06 28.16 12.00
N HIS A 199 0.20 26.91 11.62
CA HIS A 199 1.06 26.52 10.51
C HIS A 199 0.33 25.51 9.61
N ILE A 200 -0.66 25.99 8.83
CA ILE A 200 -1.52 25.12 8.02
C ILE A 200 -0.73 24.33 6.97
N ASN A 201 0.30 24.92 6.35
CA ASN A 201 1.09 24.26 5.31
C ASN A 201 1.89 23.08 5.87
N GLU A 202 2.54 23.25 7.02
CA GLU A 202 3.26 22.17 7.71
C GLU A 202 2.30 21.07 8.18
N THR A 203 1.14 21.48 8.71
CA THR A 203 0.10 20.55 9.16
C THR A 203 -0.42 19.70 8.01
N PHE A 204 -0.77 20.34 6.89
CA PHE A 204 -1.28 19.69 5.69
C PHE A 204 -0.26 18.73 5.09
N LEU A 205 1.00 19.14 4.95
CA LEU A 205 2.06 18.28 4.43
C LEU A 205 2.19 17.01 5.26
N LEU A 206 2.21 17.12 6.59
CA LEU A 206 2.30 15.96 7.47
C LEU A 206 1.07 15.04 7.36
N MET A 207 -0.13 15.61 7.21
CA MET A 207 -1.35 14.83 6.97
C MET A 207 -1.28 14.06 5.64
N GLU A 208 -0.80 14.70 4.55
CA GLU A 208 -0.58 14.04 3.27
C GLU A 208 0.42 12.89 3.40
N GLN A 209 1.50 13.09 4.14
CA GLN A 209 2.51 12.05 4.36
C GLN A 209 1.96 10.85 5.14
N LEU A 210 1.19 11.09 6.21
CA LEU A 210 0.56 10.02 6.97
C LEU A 210 -0.48 9.27 6.15
N ALA A 211 -1.30 9.99 5.38
CA ALA A 211 -2.28 9.39 4.49
C ALA A 211 -1.59 8.52 3.42
N ASN A 212 -0.58 9.07 2.74
CA ASN A 212 0.20 8.36 1.74
C ASN A 212 0.93 7.14 2.33
N TYR A 213 1.51 7.30 3.52
CA TYR A 213 2.14 6.20 4.25
C TYR A 213 1.15 5.07 4.56
N ALA A 214 0.01 5.40 5.18
CA ALA A 214 -0.99 4.41 5.56
C ALA A 214 -1.52 3.66 4.34
N VAL A 215 -1.85 4.39 3.27
CA VAL A 215 -2.34 3.83 2.02
C VAL A 215 -1.27 2.94 1.37
N ARG A 216 -0.04 3.41 1.18
CA ARG A 216 1.03 2.56 0.64
C ARG A 216 1.26 1.33 1.51
N ARG A 217 1.22 1.44 2.83
CA ARG A 217 1.55 0.30 3.69
C ARG A 217 0.46 -0.78 3.63
N LEU A 218 -0.80 -0.37 3.54
CA LEU A 218 -1.95 -1.28 3.55
C LEU A 218 -2.21 -1.90 2.16
N PHE A 219 -2.01 -1.12 1.10
CA PHE A 219 -2.31 -1.56 -0.27
C PHE A 219 -1.06 -2.01 -1.05
N ASP A 220 0.14 -1.66 -0.58
CA ASP A 220 1.44 -1.89 -1.23
C ASP A 220 2.54 -2.16 -0.17
N LYS A 221 2.38 -3.28 0.55
CA LYS A 221 3.21 -3.69 1.71
C LYS A 221 4.71 -3.63 1.43
N GLU A 222 5.10 -3.85 0.19
CA GLU A 222 6.47 -3.98 -0.25
C GLU A 222 7.20 -2.64 -0.42
N THR A 223 6.48 -1.51 -0.44
CA THR A 223 7.07 -0.16 -0.61
C THR A 223 8.02 0.23 0.53
N PHE A 224 7.71 -0.18 1.76
CA PHE A 224 8.48 0.21 2.95
C PHE A 224 9.46 -0.86 3.43
N GLU A 225 9.57 -2.00 2.72
CA GLU A 225 10.49 -3.07 3.12
C GLU A 225 11.93 -2.56 3.19
N ASN A 226 12.34 -1.66 2.29
CA ASN A 226 13.71 -1.13 2.25
C ASN A 226 13.88 0.19 3.04
N ASP A 227 12.82 0.73 3.64
CA ASP A 227 12.90 1.96 4.46
C ASP A 227 12.87 1.59 5.96
N PRO A 228 14.01 1.61 6.67
CA PRO A 228 14.06 1.25 8.08
C PRO A 228 13.28 2.22 8.99
N VAL A 229 13.04 3.46 8.56
CA VAL A 229 12.29 4.47 9.35
C VAL A 229 10.79 4.19 9.31
N LEU A 230 10.28 3.71 8.18
CA LEU A 230 8.85 3.54 7.93
C LEU A 230 8.39 2.08 7.85
N ARG A 231 9.32 1.12 7.85
CA ARG A 231 9.00 -0.32 7.93
C ARG A 231 8.16 -0.66 9.17
N ASP A 232 8.45 -0.03 10.31
CA ASP A 232 7.72 -0.24 11.56
C ASP A 232 6.71 0.90 11.84
N PRO A 233 5.39 0.66 11.71
CA PRO A 233 4.32 1.58 12.14
C PRO A 233 4.56 2.24 13.49
N LEU A 234 5.15 1.50 14.43
CA LEU A 234 5.31 1.88 15.83
C LEU A 234 6.54 2.79 16.02
N GLN A 235 7.41 2.93 15.02
CA GLN A 235 8.60 3.78 15.10
C GLN A 235 8.45 5.11 14.37
N ILE A 236 7.33 5.35 13.69
CA ILE A 236 7.09 6.60 12.96
C ILE A 236 7.13 7.81 13.89
N THR A 237 7.77 8.88 13.45
CA THR A 237 7.85 10.16 14.16
C THR A 237 7.63 11.30 13.17
N LYS A 238 7.19 12.47 13.66
CA LYS A 238 7.02 13.69 12.85
C LYS A 238 8.30 14.01 12.08
N ARG A 239 9.45 14.06 12.78
CA ARG A 239 10.75 14.34 12.18
C ARG A 239 11.18 13.31 11.13
N GLY A 240 10.88 12.03 11.38
CA GLY A 240 11.16 10.96 10.42
C GLY A 240 10.40 11.13 9.11
N LEU A 241 9.11 11.48 9.19
CA LEU A 241 8.29 11.77 8.02
C LEU A 241 8.80 13.02 7.29
N GLU A 242 9.03 14.14 7.98
CA GLU A 242 9.53 15.38 7.37
C GLU A 242 10.85 15.16 6.61
N ASN A 243 11.83 14.49 7.23
CA ASN A 243 13.11 14.17 6.60
C ASN A 243 12.93 13.31 5.34
N ARG A 244 11.96 12.39 5.35
CA ARG A 244 11.65 11.57 4.18
C ARG A 244 11.03 12.38 3.06
N ALA A 245 10.06 13.27 3.31
CA ALA A 245 9.52 14.16 2.27
C ALA A 245 10.63 14.97 1.61
N HIS A 246 11.51 15.56 2.41
CA HIS A 246 12.63 16.32 1.89
C HIS A 246 13.57 15.46 1.05
N SER A 247 13.83 14.21 1.46
CA SER A 247 14.66 13.27 0.68
C SER A 247 13.97 12.83 -0.61
N GLU A 248 12.67 12.54 -0.60
CA GLU A 248 11.90 12.17 -1.79
C GLU A 248 11.86 13.32 -2.80
N GLN A 249 11.59 14.55 -2.33
CA GLN A 249 11.62 15.74 -3.19
C GLN A 249 13.01 15.97 -3.79
N PHE A 250 14.07 15.84 -2.99
CA PHE A 250 15.45 15.96 -3.43
C PHE A 250 15.80 14.91 -4.50
N ASN A 251 15.53 13.64 -4.24
CA ASN A 251 15.81 12.54 -5.17
C ASN A 251 15.03 12.72 -6.48
N ALA A 252 13.77 13.14 -6.37
CA ALA A 252 12.92 13.29 -7.53
C ALA A 252 13.33 14.50 -8.40
N PHE A 253 13.77 15.62 -7.80
CA PHE A 253 14.29 16.78 -8.52
C PHE A 253 15.59 16.46 -9.28
N PHE A 254 16.56 15.82 -8.62
CA PHE A 254 17.86 15.50 -9.21
C PHE A 254 17.90 14.15 -9.96
N ARG A 255 16.79 13.40 -10.00
CA ARG A 255 16.69 12.06 -10.60
C ARG A 255 17.70 11.07 -10.01
N LEU A 256 17.88 11.11 -8.69
CA LEU A 256 18.76 10.21 -7.97
C LEU A 256 18.06 8.88 -7.63
N PRO A 257 18.81 7.81 -7.31
CA PRO A 257 18.25 6.57 -6.77
C PRO A 257 17.35 6.81 -5.54
N LYS A 258 16.32 5.98 -5.36
CA LYS A 258 15.34 6.13 -4.27
C LYS A 258 15.94 5.92 -2.89
N GLU A 259 17.04 5.19 -2.83
CA GLU A 259 17.78 4.84 -1.61
C GLU A 259 18.64 5.99 -1.10
N GLU A 260 18.86 7.03 -1.91
CA GLU A 260 19.57 8.23 -1.47
C GLU A 260 18.77 8.96 -0.39
N THR A 261 19.46 9.41 0.64
CA THR A 261 18.85 10.19 1.72
C THR A 261 19.53 11.54 1.81
N LEU A 262 18.73 12.60 1.77
CA LEU A 262 19.24 13.96 1.94
C LEU A 262 19.77 14.12 3.36
N LYS A 263 21.04 14.47 3.50
CA LYS A 263 21.69 14.66 4.80
C LYS A 263 21.73 16.13 5.19
N GLU A 264 22.10 16.99 4.24
CA GLU A 264 22.37 18.40 4.51
C GLU A 264 21.96 19.27 3.32
N VAL A 265 21.51 20.49 3.63
CA VAL A 265 21.18 21.54 2.66
C VAL A 265 21.85 22.83 3.10
N HIS A 266 22.65 23.41 2.22
CA HIS A 266 23.39 24.65 2.48
C HIS A 266 23.04 25.67 1.40
N GLU A 267 22.62 26.87 1.82
CA GLU A 267 22.53 28.01 0.90
C GLU A 267 23.93 28.46 0.50
N CYS A 268 24.16 28.65 -0.80
CA CYS A 268 25.45 29.05 -1.33
C CYS A 268 25.31 29.65 -2.74
N PHE A 269 26.44 30.13 -3.26
CA PHE A 269 26.56 30.57 -4.65
C PHE A 269 27.47 29.62 -5.43
N LEU A 270 27.05 29.19 -6.62
CA LEU A 270 27.86 28.42 -7.55
C LEU A 270 28.41 29.33 -8.65
N TRP A 271 29.72 29.31 -8.86
CA TRP A 271 30.36 29.97 -10.01
C TRP A 271 30.07 29.21 -11.30
N ILE A 272 29.48 29.89 -12.28
CA ILE A 272 29.23 29.34 -13.61
C ILE A 272 30.33 29.81 -14.58
N PRO A 273 31.22 28.91 -15.07
CA PRO A 273 32.42 29.32 -15.80
C PRO A 273 32.15 30.09 -17.10
N PHE A 274 31.12 29.70 -17.85
CA PHE A 274 30.84 30.23 -19.19
C PHE A 274 30.04 31.54 -19.19
N SER A 275 29.37 31.87 -18.09
CA SER A 275 28.63 33.12 -17.94
C SER A 275 29.32 34.13 -17.01
N HIS A 276 30.42 33.72 -16.37
CA HIS A 276 31.22 34.54 -15.46
C HIS A 276 30.41 35.19 -14.33
N PHE A 277 29.38 34.51 -13.81
CA PHE A 277 28.60 34.99 -12.67
C PHE A 277 28.31 33.89 -11.64
N ASN A 278 28.07 34.32 -10.41
CA ASN A 278 27.67 33.47 -9.29
C ASN A 278 26.15 33.32 -9.26
N THR A 279 25.65 32.09 -9.29
CA THR A 279 24.23 31.79 -9.17
C THR A 279 23.88 31.43 -7.74
N HIS A 280 22.92 32.13 -7.14
CA HIS A 280 22.40 31.82 -5.82
C HIS A 280 21.54 30.54 -5.85
N GLY A 281 21.74 29.65 -4.90
CA GLY A 281 21.01 28.39 -4.84
C GLY A 281 21.28 27.59 -3.58
N LYS A 282 20.95 26.30 -3.66
CA LYS A 282 21.10 25.34 -2.56
C LYS A 282 22.02 24.21 -2.99
N MET A 283 23.08 23.99 -2.20
CA MET A 283 23.90 22.78 -2.26
C MET A 283 23.29 21.73 -1.33
N CYS A 284 22.94 20.59 -1.92
CA CYS A 284 22.33 19.46 -1.25
C CYS A 284 23.30 18.28 -1.24
N ILE A 285 23.50 17.67 -0.07
CA ILE A 285 24.48 16.59 0.12
C ILE A 285 23.76 15.34 0.58
N SER A 286 23.98 14.24 -0.14
CA SER A 286 23.46 12.92 0.18
C SER A 286 24.58 11.94 0.54
N GLU A 287 24.29 10.63 0.52
CA GLU A 287 25.31 9.63 0.82
C GLU A 287 26.34 9.53 -0.30
N ASN A 288 25.89 9.53 -1.55
CA ASN A 288 26.75 9.34 -2.72
C ASN A 288 26.84 10.55 -3.66
N TYR A 289 26.11 11.65 -3.41
CA TYR A 289 26.05 12.80 -4.32
C TYR A 289 26.18 14.14 -3.61
N ILE A 290 26.76 15.11 -4.33
CA ILE A 290 26.69 16.54 -4.05
C ILE A 290 25.93 17.17 -5.20
N CYS A 291 24.81 17.82 -4.92
CA CYS A 291 23.98 18.43 -5.95
C CYS A 291 23.82 19.92 -5.69
N PHE A 292 23.60 20.70 -6.74
CA PHE A 292 23.28 22.11 -6.66
C PHE A 292 22.08 22.43 -7.53
N ALA A 293 21.14 23.23 -6.99
CA ALA A 293 20.04 23.81 -7.75
C ALA A 293 19.98 25.32 -7.50
N SER A 294 19.81 26.11 -8.57
CA SER A 294 19.53 27.54 -8.47
C SER A 294 18.22 27.79 -7.72
N GLN A 295 18.09 28.96 -7.10
CA GLN A 295 16.92 29.31 -6.28
C GLN A 295 15.58 29.23 -7.06
N ASP A 296 15.62 29.52 -8.36
CA ASP A 296 14.47 29.44 -9.26
C ASP A 296 14.28 28.07 -9.93
N GLY A 297 15.14 27.10 -9.61
CA GLY A 297 15.12 25.73 -10.14
C GLY A 297 15.41 25.59 -11.64
N ASN A 298 15.42 26.69 -12.39
CA ASN A 298 15.40 26.71 -13.85
C ASN A 298 16.66 27.29 -14.49
N LEU A 299 17.46 28.07 -13.75
CA LEU A 299 18.69 28.65 -14.30
C LEU A 299 19.81 27.64 -14.44
N CYS A 300 20.07 26.86 -13.38
CA CYS A 300 21.21 25.96 -13.34
C CYS A 300 21.04 24.84 -12.31
N SER A 301 21.36 23.62 -12.70
CA SER A 301 21.55 22.50 -11.78
C SER A 301 22.79 21.66 -12.13
N VAL A 302 23.40 21.06 -11.10
CA VAL A 302 24.59 20.22 -11.22
C VAL A 302 24.47 19.02 -10.28
N ILE A 303 24.89 17.84 -10.73
CA ILE A 303 24.94 16.61 -9.94
C ILE A 303 26.38 16.10 -9.96
N ILE A 304 27.02 15.99 -8.80
CA ILE A 304 28.41 15.57 -8.65
C ILE A 304 28.43 14.25 -7.86
N PRO A 305 28.68 13.10 -8.49
CA PRO A 305 28.88 11.84 -7.78
C PRO A 305 30.13 11.92 -6.90
N LEU A 306 30.02 11.55 -5.63
CA LEU A 306 31.14 11.60 -4.68
C LEU A 306 32.32 10.71 -5.12
N ARG A 307 32.07 9.62 -5.83
CA ARG A 307 33.10 8.74 -6.42
C ARG A 307 33.96 9.40 -7.51
N GLU A 308 33.50 10.54 -8.06
CA GLU A 308 34.24 11.33 -9.05
C GLU A 308 35.06 12.44 -8.41
N VAL A 309 34.84 12.75 -7.13
CA VAL A 309 35.55 13.81 -6.41
C VAL A 309 36.96 13.34 -6.07
N LEU A 310 37.96 14.10 -6.53
CA LEU A 310 39.38 13.85 -6.28
C LEU A 310 39.90 14.62 -5.07
N ALA A 311 39.48 15.89 -4.95
CA ALA A 311 39.95 16.78 -3.90
C ALA A 311 38.90 17.83 -3.54
N VAL A 312 38.92 18.27 -2.29
CA VAL A 312 38.11 19.37 -1.76
C VAL A 312 39.05 20.43 -1.20
N GLU A 313 39.21 21.50 -1.98
CA GLU A 313 40.11 22.61 -1.72
C GLU A 313 39.37 23.83 -1.16
N THR A 314 40.11 24.74 -0.54
CA THR A 314 39.60 26.02 -0.04
C THR A 314 40.44 27.16 -0.60
N THR A 315 39.79 28.25 -1.02
CA THR A 315 40.50 29.52 -1.22
C THR A 315 40.65 30.24 0.13
N ASP A 316 41.51 31.26 0.22
CA ASP A 316 41.78 32.09 1.41
C ASP A 316 40.60 32.19 2.41
N HIS A 317 40.91 32.08 3.71
CA HIS A 317 39.95 32.05 4.83
C HIS A 317 38.95 33.23 4.87
N SER A 318 39.18 34.29 4.07
CA SER A 318 38.31 35.46 3.95
C SER A 318 37.03 35.21 3.13
N ASN A 319 37.03 34.28 2.17
CA ASN A 319 35.95 34.16 1.17
C ASN A 319 35.01 32.96 1.35
N LYS A 320 35.21 32.12 2.39
CA LYS A 320 34.40 30.91 2.70
C LYS A 320 34.04 30.11 1.43
N ALA A 321 35.02 29.87 0.56
CA ALA A 321 34.79 29.19 -0.71
C ALA A 321 35.30 27.75 -0.69
N VAL A 322 34.46 26.83 -1.15
CA VAL A 322 34.77 25.41 -1.32
C VAL A 322 34.95 25.14 -2.81
N ILE A 323 36.08 24.54 -3.18
CA ILE A 323 36.34 24.08 -4.54
C ILE A 323 36.32 22.55 -4.55
N ILE A 324 35.44 21.98 -5.37
CA ILE A 324 35.30 20.54 -5.57
C ILE A 324 35.94 20.19 -6.90
N CYS A 325 37.05 19.47 -6.87
CA CYS A 325 37.78 19.01 -8.05
C CYS A 325 37.35 17.58 -8.40
N ILE A 326 36.92 17.34 -9.63
CA ILE A 326 36.50 16.02 -10.12
C ILE A 326 37.46 15.43 -11.16
N LYS A 327 37.35 14.13 -11.42
CA LYS A 327 38.05 13.44 -12.51
C LYS A 327 37.80 14.17 -13.84
N GLY A 328 38.88 14.50 -14.57
CA GLY A 328 38.78 15.23 -15.84
C GLY A 328 39.12 16.73 -15.81
N LYS A 329 39.71 17.25 -14.71
CA LYS A 329 40.15 18.65 -14.52
C LYS A 329 39.03 19.70 -14.39
N THR A 330 37.79 19.29 -14.16
CA THR A 330 36.68 20.21 -13.87
C THR A 330 36.67 20.55 -12.39
N ALA A 331 36.50 21.83 -12.04
CA ALA A 331 36.42 22.29 -10.66
C ALA A 331 35.16 23.14 -10.44
N PHE A 332 34.38 22.80 -9.40
CA PHE A 332 33.17 23.53 -9.01
C PHE A 332 33.49 24.42 -7.82
N ARG A 333 33.28 25.73 -7.97
CA ARG A 333 33.54 26.71 -6.93
C ARG A 333 32.22 27.17 -6.30
N PHE A 334 32.07 26.85 -5.02
CA PHE A 334 30.98 27.32 -4.17
C PHE A 334 31.48 28.44 -3.25
N THR A 335 30.72 29.52 -3.10
CA THR A 335 31.06 30.66 -2.21
C THR A 335 29.94 30.94 -1.22
N GLU A 336 30.28 31.61 -0.11
CA GLU A 336 29.35 32.01 0.97
C GLU A 336 28.58 30.84 1.60
N VAL A 337 29.23 29.68 1.73
CA VAL A 337 28.59 28.49 2.31
C VAL A 337 28.38 28.68 3.83
N ARG A 338 27.14 28.50 4.31
CA ARG A 338 26.86 28.48 5.77
C ARG A 338 27.54 27.27 6.43
N ASP A 339 27.94 27.41 7.69
CA ASP A 339 28.64 26.35 8.46
C ASP A 339 29.88 25.74 7.78
N PHE A 340 30.57 26.58 6.99
CA PHE A 340 31.73 26.25 6.14
C PHE A 340 32.75 25.28 6.76
N GLU A 341 33.21 25.54 8.00
CA GLU A 341 34.25 24.72 8.66
C GLU A 341 33.78 23.29 8.94
N GLN A 342 32.53 23.12 9.37
CA GLN A 342 31.96 21.80 9.68
C GLN A 342 31.70 21.00 8.41
N LEU A 343 31.20 21.67 7.36
CA LEU A 343 30.99 21.07 6.06
C LEU A 343 32.31 20.60 5.44
N LEU A 344 33.35 21.43 5.47
CA LEU A 344 34.64 21.14 4.88
C LEU A 344 35.30 19.91 5.52
N ALA A 345 35.27 19.81 6.85
CA ALA A 345 35.77 18.66 7.58
C ALA A 345 35.05 17.36 7.16
N LYS A 346 33.72 17.40 7.01
CA LYS A 346 32.91 16.25 6.58
C LYS A 346 33.17 15.84 5.14
N LEU A 347 33.24 16.80 4.21
CA LEU A 347 33.53 16.51 2.81
C LEU A 347 34.91 15.87 2.64
N ARG A 348 35.93 16.38 3.36
CA ARG A 348 37.27 15.77 3.37
C ARG A 348 37.27 14.36 3.96
N LEU A 349 36.50 14.11 5.02
CA LEU A 349 36.35 12.78 5.61
C LEU A 349 35.68 11.80 4.63
N LYS A 350 34.56 12.20 3.99
CA LYS A 350 33.82 11.38 3.03
C LYS A 350 34.63 11.07 1.77
N CYS A 351 35.36 12.05 1.23
CA CYS A 351 36.21 11.85 0.06
C CYS A 351 37.50 11.08 0.38
N GLY A 352 38.07 11.25 1.59
CA GLY A 352 39.28 10.56 2.03
C GLY A 352 39.08 9.08 2.36
N ALA A 353 37.88 8.67 2.78
CA ALA A 353 37.56 7.27 3.08
C ALA A 353 37.44 6.38 1.83
N SER A 354 37.27 6.97 0.63
CA SER A 354 37.12 6.22 -0.63
C SER A 354 38.45 5.89 -1.32
N LEU A 355 39.59 6.24 -0.72
CA LEU A 355 40.93 5.92 -1.21
C LEU A 355 41.56 4.83 -0.33
N SER A 356 41.16 3.57 -0.51
CA SER A 356 41.99 2.44 -0.08
C SER A 356 43.07 2.16 -1.14
N PRO A 357 44.35 1.97 -0.76
CA PRO A 357 45.44 1.88 -1.72
C PRO A 357 45.53 0.46 -2.29
N GLN A 358 45.20 0.29 -3.56
CA GLN A 358 45.76 -0.81 -4.36
C GLN A 358 46.20 -0.30 -5.73
N HIS A 359 47.51 -0.44 -5.92
CA HIS A 359 48.31 -0.32 -7.14
C HIS A 359 48.69 1.07 -7.63
N ASP A 360 49.73 1.61 -6.99
CA ASP A 360 50.65 2.56 -7.61
C ASP A 360 51.82 1.83 -8.31
N THR A 361 52.02 2.22 -9.59
CA THR A 361 53.27 2.23 -10.39
C THR A 361 53.98 0.88 -10.66
N ILE A 362 54.42 0.60 -11.89
CA ILE A 362 55.55 1.26 -12.59
C ILE A 362 55.30 1.23 -14.11
N GLY A 363 55.39 2.38 -14.77
CA GLY A 363 55.62 2.44 -16.22
C GLY A 363 57.13 2.39 -16.53
N PRO A 364 57.50 2.15 -17.79
CA PRO A 364 58.54 3.01 -18.32
C PRO A 364 58.27 3.53 -19.74
N GLU A 365 58.97 4.62 -19.98
CA GLU A 365 59.02 5.52 -21.11
C GLU A 365 59.23 4.84 -22.48
N VAL A 366 58.72 5.55 -23.49
CA VAL A 366 58.94 5.30 -24.91
C VAL A 366 60.41 5.59 -25.27
N ALA A 367 61.10 4.60 -25.82
CA ALA A 367 62.30 4.77 -26.62
C ALA A 367 62.11 4.13 -28.01
N ILE A 368 62.50 4.88 -29.03
CA ILE A 368 62.39 4.61 -30.47
C ILE A 368 63.48 3.62 -30.89
N SER A 369 63.14 2.54 -31.62
CA SER A 369 64.01 1.94 -32.66
C SER A 369 63.31 0.87 -33.53
N SER A 370 63.20 1.18 -34.82
CA SER A 370 63.46 0.35 -36.02
C SER A 370 63.22 -1.17 -36.07
N GLU A 371 62.36 -1.55 -37.02
CA GLU A 371 62.49 -2.58 -38.08
C GLU A 371 62.70 -4.09 -37.79
N THR A 372 61.98 -4.85 -38.63
CA THR A 372 62.24 -6.19 -39.23
C THR A 372 61.80 -7.49 -38.55
N ASP A 373 60.83 -8.11 -39.23
CA ASP A 373 60.76 -9.49 -39.74
C ASP A 373 60.55 -10.74 -38.86
N SER A 374 59.69 -11.58 -39.44
CA SER A 374 59.64 -13.05 -39.43
C SER A 374 58.85 -13.79 -38.34
N ALA A 375 57.77 -14.45 -38.81
CA ALA A 375 57.22 -15.68 -38.25
C ALA A 375 58.24 -16.85 -38.39
N PRO A 376 58.08 -17.96 -37.65
CA PRO A 376 57.37 -19.10 -38.26
C PRO A 376 56.58 -20.02 -37.28
N ASP A 377 55.59 -20.72 -37.86
CA ASP A 377 55.21 -22.16 -37.71
C ASP A 377 55.43 -22.86 -36.35
N SER A 378 54.55 -23.69 -35.80
CA SER A 378 53.50 -24.58 -36.32
C SER A 378 52.86 -25.29 -35.12
N TYR A 379 51.62 -25.75 -35.23
CA TYR A 379 51.23 -27.17 -35.08
C TYR A 379 49.69 -27.28 -35.09
N GLU A 380 49.18 -27.86 -36.17
CA GLU A 380 47.80 -28.25 -36.34
C GLU A 380 47.40 -29.36 -35.36
N GLY A 381 46.21 -29.23 -34.78
CA GLY A 381 45.49 -30.29 -34.10
C GLY A 381 43.99 -30.15 -34.39
N ARG A 382 43.55 -30.69 -35.53
CA ARG A 382 42.14 -30.80 -35.93
C ARG A 382 41.35 -31.65 -34.94
N PHE A 383 40.30 -31.07 -34.35
CA PHE A 383 39.07 -31.79 -34.01
C PHE A 383 37.90 -31.01 -34.60
N GLY A 384 37.26 -31.59 -35.63
CA GLY A 384 36.03 -31.09 -36.19
C GLY A 384 34.84 -31.69 -35.45
N ALA A 385 33.94 -30.84 -34.96
CA ALA A 385 32.57 -31.19 -34.66
C ALA A 385 31.71 -29.95 -35.02
N GLY A 386 30.80 -30.13 -35.97
CA GLY A 386 29.96 -29.06 -36.48
C GLY A 386 29.09 -28.45 -35.39
N GLN A 387 29.12 -27.12 -35.31
CA GLN A 387 28.14 -26.34 -34.55
C GLN A 387 27.24 -25.60 -35.53
N LYS A 388 25.96 -25.95 -35.45
CA LYS A 388 24.85 -25.16 -35.96
C LYS A 388 24.80 -23.90 -35.10
N ASP A 389 25.14 -22.75 -35.67
CA ASP A 389 25.08 -21.46 -34.99
C ASP A 389 23.63 -21.10 -34.62
N CYS A 390 23.37 -20.93 -33.33
CA CYS A 390 22.16 -20.29 -32.82
C CYS A 390 22.55 -19.34 -31.68
N SER A 391 22.40 -18.05 -31.95
CA SER A 391 22.43 -16.85 -31.09
C SER A 391 22.94 -16.99 -29.64
N LYS A 392 24.19 -16.57 -29.38
CA LYS A 392 24.71 -16.37 -28.01
C LYS A 392 25.34 -14.99 -27.77
N THR A 393 25.31 -14.08 -28.73
CA THR A 393 25.99 -12.78 -28.59
C THR A 393 25.01 -11.68 -28.20
N VAL A 394 25.24 -11.08 -27.02
CA VAL A 394 24.62 -9.80 -26.60
C VAL A 394 24.97 -8.75 -27.65
N SER A 395 24.00 -7.95 -28.10
CA SER A 395 24.26 -6.90 -29.10
C SER A 395 25.07 -5.78 -28.48
N THR A 396 26.28 -5.55 -28.98
CA THR A 396 27.20 -4.50 -28.47
C THR A 396 26.97 -3.13 -29.10
N GLU A 397 26.07 -3.04 -30.09
CA GLU A 397 25.71 -1.81 -30.80
C GLU A 397 24.19 -1.60 -30.77
N ALA A 398 23.78 -0.34 -30.92
CA ALA A 398 22.37 0.05 -31.01
C ALA A 398 21.75 -0.48 -32.32
N LEU A 399 20.48 -0.89 -32.32
CA LEU A 399 19.90 -1.53 -33.50
C LEU A 399 19.87 -0.60 -34.72
N MET A 400 19.74 0.72 -34.53
CA MET A 400 19.80 1.67 -35.64
C MET A 400 21.14 1.67 -36.38
N THR A 401 22.28 1.41 -35.72
CA THR A 401 23.58 1.36 -36.43
C THR A 401 23.70 0.13 -37.33
N VAL A 402 23.01 -0.95 -36.98
CA VAL A 402 23.02 -2.23 -37.72
C VAL A 402 22.02 -2.21 -38.88
N PHE A 403 20.83 -1.65 -38.66
CA PHE A 403 19.72 -1.67 -39.63
C PHE A 403 19.61 -0.37 -40.47
N HIS A 404 20.53 0.58 -40.26
CA HIS A 404 20.64 1.80 -41.05
C HIS A 404 22.10 1.99 -41.52
N PRO A 405 22.52 1.36 -42.64
CA PRO A 405 23.82 1.64 -43.23
C PRO A 405 23.89 3.12 -43.58
N GLN A 406 24.90 3.81 -43.08
CA GLN A 406 25.21 5.17 -43.51
C GLN A 406 25.72 5.07 -44.96
N ASP A 407 24.85 5.28 -45.95
CA ASP A 407 25.28 5.51 -47.33
C ASP A 407 25.99 6.88 -47.37
N LEU A 408 27.27 6.87 -46.99
CA LEU A 408 28.14 8.05 -46.90
C LEU A 408 28.31 8.80 -48.24
N GLU A 409 27.82 8.25 -49.34
CA GLU A 409 28.08 8.78 -50.69
C GLU A 409 27.06 9.83 -51.18
N ASN A 410 25.93 10.06 -50.49
CA ASN A 410 24.96 11.11 -50.84
C ASN A 410 24.51 11.92 -49.62
N LEU A 411 25.18 13.05 -49.36
CA LEU A 411 24.85 13.96 -48.26
C LEU A 411 23.51 14.69 -48.52
N ASP A 412 22.39 14.11 -48.10
CA ASP A 412 21.07 14.75 -48.15
C ASP A 412 20.98 15.92 -47.15
N SER A 413 20.19 16.93 -47.49
CA SER A 413 19.81 18.09 -46.66
C SER A 413 19.41 17.73 -45.22
N LYS A 414 18.82 16.55 -45.02
CA LYS A 414 18.44 15.99 -43.71
C LYS A 414 19.66 15.55 -42.87
N MET A 415 20.63 14.88 -43.48
CA MET A 415 21.87 14.50 -42.79
C MET A 415 22.70 15.72 -42.37
N LEU A 416 22.67 16.79 -43.18
CA LEU A 416 23.32 18.05 -42.83
C LEU A 416 22.69 18.67 -41.57
N LYS A 417 21.36 18.63 -41.43
CA LYS A 417 20.66 19.11 -40.21
C LYS A 417 21.04 18.30 -38.98
N GLU A 418 21.14 16.97 -39.08
CA GLU A 418 21.63 16.13 -37.97
C GLU A 418 23.06 16.52 -37.57
N LYS A 419 23.96 16.71 -38.53
CA LYS A 419 25.32 17.20 -38.26
C LYS A 419 25.33 18.58 -37.60
N MET A 420 24.42 19.49 -37.98
CA MET A 420 24.30 20.79 -37.34
C MET A 420 23.83 20.65 -35.88
N LYS A 421 22.87 19.77 -35.59
CA LYS A 421 22.44 19.49 -34.21
C LYS A 421 23.61 18.92 -33.40
N GLU A 422 24.39 17.97 -33.94
CA GLU A 422 25.60 17.44 -33.28
C GLU A 422 26.59 18.56 -32.93
N GLN A 423 26.83 19.50 -33.83
CA GLN A 423 27.73 20.63 -33.56
C GLN A 423 27.22 21.56 -32.46
N LEU A 424 25.91 21.82 -32.40
CA LEU A 424 25.32 22.60 -31.31
C LEU A 424 25.49 21.92 -29.94
N TRP A 425 25.35 20.59 -29.90
CA TRP A 425 25.63 19.80 -28.69
C TRP A 425 27.12 19.81 -28.32
N ASN A 426 28.02 19.72 -29.29
CA ASN A 426 29.47 19.84 -29.04
C ASN A 426 29.84 21.20 -28.44
N ILE A 427 29.25 22.29 -28.95
CA ILE A 427 29.42 23.63 -28.38
C ILE A 427 28.91 23.65 -26.93
N LEU A 428 27.73 23.08 -26.67
CA LEU A 428 27.20 22.97 -25.31
C LEU A 428 28.14 22.19 -24.39
N PHE A 429 28.72 21.07 -24.85
CA PHE A 429 29.65 20.26 -24.06
C PHE A 429 30.94 21.00 -23.72
N VAL A 430 31.43 21.86 -24.62
CA VAL A 430 32.60 22.70 -24.35
C VAL A 430 32.29 23.75 -23.27
N GLU A 431 31.09 24.34 -23.31
CA GLU A 431 30.68 25.38 -22.35
C GLU A 431 30.28 24.79 -20.99
N CYS A 432 29.36 23.82 -21.00
CA CYS A 432 28.67 23.28 -19.82
C CYS A 432 29.29 21.98 -19.29
N GLY A 433 30.30 21.43 -19.95
CA GLY A 433 30.84 20.10 -19.67
C GLY A 433 30.00 18.97 -20.27
N ARG A 434 30.53 17.74 -20.21
CA ARG A 434 29.90 16.51 -20.69
C ARG A 434 29.91 15.44 -19.60
N GLY A 435 28.85 14.64 -19.52
CA GLY A 435 28.69 13.59 -18.50
C GLY A 435 27.88 14.07 -17.29
N VAL A 436 27.89 13.26 -16.21
CA VAL A 436 26.99 13.41 -15.04
C VAL A 436 27.09 14.79 -14.39
N SER A 437 28.31 15.30 -14.28
CA SER A 437 28.62 16.59 -13.65
C SER A 437 28.45 17.81 -14.59
N MET A 438 27.77 17.67 -15.74
CA MET A 438 27.52 18.82 -16.63
C MET A 438 26.58 19.84 -15.99
N PHE A 439 26.78 21.12 -16.31
CA PHE A 439 25.84 22.18 -15.97
C PHE A 439 24.58 22.05 -16.81
N ARG A 440 23.44 21.76 -16.18
CA ARG A 440 22.14 21.71 -16.85
C ARG A 440 21.50 23.09 -16.78
N THR A 441 21.28 23.71 -17.93
CA THR A 441 20.79 25.09 -18.04
C THR A 441 19.57 25.17 -18.95
N LYS A 442 18.96 26.36 -19.05
CA LYS A 442 17.93 26.66 -20.05
C LYS A 442 18.40 26.33 -21.49
N LYS A 443 19.67 26.59 -21.82
CA LYS A 443 20.24 26.26 -23.14
C LYS A 443 20.25 24.74 -23.40
N THR A 444 20.52 23.94 -22.36
CA THR A 444 20.42 22.47 -22.44
C THR A 444 18.99 22.05 -22.80
N ARG A 445 17.99 22.59 -22.08
CA ARG A 445 16.57 22.31 -22.34
C ARG A 445 16.14 22.74 -23.74
N ASP A 446 16.55 23.93 -24.19
CA ASP A 446 16.21 24.45 -25.51
C ASP A 446 16.75 23.55 -26.64
N LEU A 447 17.92 22.90 -26.45
CA LEU A 447 18.44 21.92 -27.40
C LEU A 447 17.67 20.60 -27.36
N VAL A 448 17.24 20.13 -26.18
CA VAL A 448 16.38 18.95 -26.05
C VAL A 448 15.04 19.17 -26.76
N VAL A 449 14.40 20.33 -26.57
CA VAL A 449 13.13 20.69 -27.23
C VAL A 449 13.25 20.73 -28.76
N ARG A 450 14.43 21.04 -29.30
CA ARG A 450 14.71 21.01 -30.75
C ARG A 450 15.04 19.60 -31.28
N GLY A 451 15.07 18.60 -30.41
CA GLY A 451 15.42 17.21 -30.71
C GLY A 451 16.90 16.91 -30.55
N ILE A 452 17.19 15.75 -29.96
CA ILE A 452 18.55 15.25 -29.77
C ILE A 452 19.03 14.54 -31.05
N PRO A 453 20.28 14.74 -31.51
CA PRO A 453 20.84 13.98 -32.61
C PRO A 453 20.79 12.47 -32.38
N GLU A 454 20.52 11.69 -33.44
CA GLU A 454 20.40 10.23 -33.33
C GLU A 454 21.60 9.56 -32.63
N THR A 455 22.80 10.03 -32.96
CA THR A 455 24.08 9.50 -32.43
C THR A 455 24.30 9.80 -30.94
N LEU A 456 23.60 10.79 -30.38
CA LEU A 456 23.75 11.20 -28.98
C LEU A 456 22.59 10.75 -28.08
N ARG A 457 21.50 10.20 -28.63
CA ARG A 457 20.31 9.81 -27.86
C ARG A 457 20.62 8.81 -26.76
N GLY A 458 21.26 7.68 -27.08
CA GLY A 458 21.59 6.66 -26.07
C GLY A 458 22.37 7.22 -24.89
N GLU A 459 23.42 8.02 -25.17
CA GLU A 459 24.23 8.67 -24.14
C GLU A 459 23.43 9.68 -23.30
N LEU A 460 22.69 10.58 -23.95
CA LEU A 460 21.98 11.65 -23.26
C LEU A 460 20.75 11.14 -22.50
N TRP A 461 20.07 10.11 -23.00
CA TRP A 461 18.99 9.44 -22.27
C TRP A 461 19.53 8.76 -21.00
N LEU A 462 20.68 8.08 -21.08
CA LEU A 462 21.34 7.48 -19.91
C LEU A 462 21.73 8.55 -18.88
N LEU A 463 22.22 9.69 -19.37
CA LEU A 463 22.64 10.82 -18.55
C LEU A 463 21.47 11.50 -17.84
N PHE A 464 20.39 11.81 -18.57
CA PHE A 464 19.25 12.56 -18.01
C PHE A 464 18.35 11.70 -17.11
N SER A 465 18.24 10.39 -17.39
CA SER A 465 17.54 9.44 -16.52
C SER A 465 18.30 9.07 -15.24
N GLY A 466 19.61 9.33 -15.21
CA GLY A 466 20.52 8.87 -14.16
C GLY A 466 20.96 7.40 -14.28
N ALA A 467 20.45 6.67 -15.29
CA ALA A 467 20.78 5.26 -15.53
C ALA A 467 22.28 4.99 -15.73
N VAL A 468 23.02 5.99 -16.24
CA VAL A 468 24.49 5.92 -16.36
C VAL A 468 25.17 5.61 -15.02
N ASN A 469 24.62 6.11 -13.90
CA ASN A 469 25.17 5.88 -12.58
C ASN A 469 24.91 4.46 -12.09
N ASP A 470 23.69 3.95 -12.32
CA ASP A 470 23.29 2.60 -11.92
C ASP A 470 24.13 1.55 -12.65
N MET A 471 24.32 1.75 -13.96
CA MET A 471 25.17 0.89 -14.78
C MET A 471 26.63 0.92 -14.31
N ALA A 472 27.19 2.11 -14.05
CA ALA A 472 28.57 2.26 -13.59
C ALA A 472 28.83 1.61 -12.21
N THR A 473 27.83 1.57 -11.34
CA THR A 473 27.95 0.92 -10.01
C THR A 473 27.70 -0.58 -10.03
N ASN A 474 27.18 -1.13 -11.13
CA ASN A 474 26.86 -2.56 -11.24
C ASN A 474 27.51 -3.22 -12.48
N PRO A 475 28.86 -3.23 -12.62
CA PRO A 475 29.52 -3.85 -13.77
C PRO A 475 29.19 -5.34 -13.91
N GLY A 476 28.77 -5.77 -15.11
CA GLY A 476 28.48 -7.18 -15.43
C GLY A 476 27.11 -7.68 -14.95
N TYR A 477 26.33 -6.85 -14.25
CA TYR A 477 25.04 -7.25 -13.69
C TYR A 477 24.02 -7.68 -14.75
N TYR A 478 23.92 -6.96 -15.87
CA TYR A 478 22.98 -7.32 -16.94
C TYR A 478 23.26 -8.71 -17.51
N ALA A 479 24.53 -9.02 -17.79
CA ALA A 479 24.94 -10.33 -18.31
C ALA A 479 24.57 -11.46 -17.34
N GLU A 480 24.82 -11.27 -16.04
CA GLU A 480 24.45 -12.23 -14.98
C GLU A 480 22.94 -12.46 -14.91
N VAL A 481 22.13 -11.38 -15.01
CA VAL A 481 20.67 -11.49 -14.96
C VAL A 481 20.11 -12.17 -16.22
N VAL A 482 20.65 -11.85 -17.40
CA VAL A 482 20.27 -12.54 -18.64
C VAL A 482 20.54 -14.04 -18.52
N GLU A 483 21.72 -14.43 -18.05
CA GLU A 483 22.08 -15.84 -17.86
C GLU A 483 21.13 -16.56 -16.90
N ARG A 484 20.75 -15.92 -15.78
CA ARG A 484 19.85 -16.51 -14.79
C ARG A 484 18.39 -16.56 -15.22
N SER A 485 17.95 -15.61 -16.04
CA SER A 485 16.57 -15.52 -16.50
C SER A 485 16.25 -16.45 -17.68
N LEU A 486 17.29 -16.91 -18.41
CA LEU A 486 17.15 -17.87 -19.51
C LEU A 486 16.48 -19.16 -19.05
N GLY A 487 15.41 -19.56 -19.76
CA GLY A 487 14.67 -20.80 -19.48
C GLY A 487 13.70 -20.72 -18.31
N THR A 488 13.53 -19.56 -17.68
CA THR A 488 12.46 -19.35 -16.71
C THR A 488 11.10 -19.27 -17.41
N CYS A 489 10.11 -20.03 -16.94
CA CYS A 489 8.72 -19.91 -17.39
C CYS A 489 7.92 -19.21 -16.30
N THR A 490 7.40 -18.02 -16.57
CA THR A 490 6.55 -17.22 -15.70
C THR A 490 5.42 -16.59 -16.52
N LEU A 491 4.37 -16.09 -15.85
CA LEU A 491 3.31 -15.35 -16.55
C LEU A 491 3.90 -14.19 -17.39
N ALA A 492 4.86 -13.47 -16.82
CA ALA A 492 5.55 -12.38 -17.50
C ALA A 492 6.28 -12.85 -18.76
N THR A 493 6.98 -13.99 -18.74
CA THR A 493 7.67 -14.49 -19.95
C THR A 493 6.68 -14.93 -21.02
N ASP A 494 5.54 -15.51 -20.64
CA ASP A 494 4.49 -15.92 -21.59
C ASP A 494 3.81 -14.70 -22.24
N GLU A 495 3.56 -13.65 -21.46
CA GLU A 495 3.05 -12.36 -21.94
C GLU A 495 4.05 -11.65 -22.85
N ILE A 496 5.35 -11.66 -22.48
CA ILE A 496 6.42 -11.12 -23.32
C ILE A 496 6.42 -11.82 -24.69
N GLU A 497 6.44 -13.16 -24.75
CA GLU A 497 6.48 -13.89 -26.03
C GLU A 497 5.29 -13.55 -26.95
N ARG A 498 4.09 -13.37 -26.38
CA ARG A 498 2.90 -12.93 -27.13
C ARG A 498 3.07 -11.53 -27.73
N ASP A 499 3.83 -10.68 -27.06
CA ASP A 499 3.94 -9.25 -27.37
C ASP A 499 5.12 -8.90 -28.27
N LEU A 500 6.18 -9.71 -28.30
CA LEU A 500 7.39 -9.45 -29.06
C LEU A 500 7.11 -9.11 -30.53
N ARG A 501 6.32 -9.93 -31.24
CA ARG A 501 6.07 -9.76 -32.69
C ARG A 501 5.12 -8.62 -33.05
N ARG A 502 4.42 -8.05 -32.07
CA ARG A 502 3.55 -6.87 -32.26
C ARG A 502 4.23 -5.56 -31.80
N SER A 503 5.52 -5.60 -31.45
CA SER A 503 6.27 -4.45 -30.94
C SER A 503 6.94 -3.68 -32.10
N LEU A 504 6.43 -2.49 -32.44
CA LEU A 504 6.87 -1.70 -33.61
C LEU A 504 6.98 -2.55 -34.90
N PRO A 505 5.88 -3.20 -35.34
CA PRO A 505 5.93 -4.20 -36.41
C PRO A 505 6.40 -3.64 -37.76
N GLU A 506 6.28 -2.33 -37.95
CA GLU A 506 6.70 -1.63 -39.17
C GLU A 506 8.21 -1.42 -39.26
N HIS A 507 8.94 -1.45 -38.13
CA HIS A 507 10.36 -1.15 -38.11
C HIS A 507 11.23 -2.37 -38.48
N PRO A 508 12.18 -2.28 -39.43
CA PRO A 508 12.98 -3.41 -39.91
C PRO A 508 13.72 -4.18 -38.81
N ALA A 509 14.23 -3.48 -37.79
CA ALA A 509 14.93 -4.09 -36.67
C ALA A 509 14.09 -5.16 -35.94
N PHE A 510 12.77 -4.96 -35.80
CA PHE A 510 11.85 -5.88 -35.11
C PHE A 510 11.14 -6.85 -36.05
N GLN A 511 11.47 -6.82 -37.34
CA GLN A 511 11.17 -7.90 -38.28
C GLN A 511 12.31 -8.92 -38.36
N SER A 512 13.46 -8.62 -37.73
CA SER A 512 14.62 -9.51 -37.65
C SER A 512 14.65 -10.33 -36.36
N ASP A 513 15.19 -11.56 -36.42
CA ASP A 513 15.39 -12.38 -35.23
C ASP A 513 16.37 -11.74 -34.23
N THR A 514 17.32 -10.92 -34.71
CA THR A 514 18.28 -10.21 -33.86
C THR A 514 17.59 -9.21 -32.94
N GLY A 515 16.77 -8.31 -33.50
CA GLY A 515 16.05 -7.30 -32.72
C GLY A 515 15.00 -7.91 -31.79
N ILE A 516 14.25 -8.92 -32.25
CA ILE A 516 13.29 -9.65 -31.41
C ILE A 516 13.99 -10.38 -30.27
N SER A 517 15.18 -10.95 -30.51
CA SER A 517 15.95 -11.63 -29.46
C SER A 517 16.54 -10.67 -28.43
N ALA A 518 17.00 -9.49 -28.86
CA ALA A 518 17.45 -8.44 -27.94
C ALA A 518 16.28 -7.93 -27.07
N LEU A 519 15.12 -7.66 -27.68
CA LEU A 519 13.91 -7.25 -26.96
C LEU A 519 13.47 -8.28 -25.91
N ARG A 520 13.47 -9.56 -26.30
CA ARG A 520 13.19 -10.68 -25.38
C ARG A 520 14.14 -10.68 -24.19
N ARG A 521 15.45 -10.59 -24.42
CA ARG A 521 16.44 -10.64 -23.33
C ARG A 521 16.28 -9.47 -22.37
N VAL A 522 16.11 -8.24 -22.85
CA VAL A 522 15.96 -7.07 -21.99
C VAL A 522 14.69 -7.14 -21.14
N LEU A 523 13.53 -7.47 -21.75
CA LEU A 523 12.26 -7.57 -21.03
C LEU A 523 12.28 -8.71 -20.01
N THR A 524 12.79 -9.89 -20.38
CA THR A 524 12.88 -11.04 -19.48
C THR A 524 13.87 -10.79 -18.35
N ALA A 525 15.01 -10.16 -18.63
CA ALA A 525 15.98 -9.77 -17.60
C ALA A 525 15.36 -8.77 -16.61
N TYR A 526 14.59 -7.78 -17.10
CA TYR A 526 13.90 -6.84 -16.24
C TYR A 526 12.84 -7.52 -15.37
N ALA A 527 11.97 -8.34 -15.96
CA ALA A 527 10.94 -9.08 -15.23
C ALA A 527 11.53 -10.00 -14.16
N TYR A 528 12.71 -10.59 -14.41
CA TYR A 528 13.46 -11.36 -13.42
C TYR A 528 14.05 -10.48 -12.31
N ARG A 529 14.64 -9.33 -12.66
CA ARG A 529 15.21 -8.38 -11.69
C ARG A 529 14.15 -7.88 -10.72
N ASN A 530 12.99 -7.52 -11.23
CA ASN A 530 11.91 -6.96 -10.44
C ASN A 530 10.59 -7.71 -10.68
N PRO A 531 10.40 -8.90 -10.07
CA PRO A 531 9.19 -9.70 -10.25
C PRO A 531 7.91 -9.02 -9.75
N LYS A 532 8.04 -7.95 -8.95
CA LYS A 532 6.93 -7.17 -8.38
C LYS A 532 6.24 -6.34 -9.47
N ILE A 533 7.04 -5.73 -10.35
CA ILE A 533 6.56 -5.09 -11.57
C ILE A 533 6.34 -6.17 -12.64
N GLY A 534 7.30 -7.09 -12.79
CA GLY A 534 7.26 -8.16 -13.76
C GLY A 534 7.27 -7.59 -15.18
N TYR A 535 6.20 -7.81 -15.91
CA TYR A 535 5.98 -7.29 -17.26
C TYR A 535 4.60 -6.65 -17.34
N CYS A 536 4.55 -5.45 -17.94
CA CYS A 536 3.32 -4.73 -18.22
C CYS A 536 3.25 -4.47 -19.72
N GLN A 537 2.07 -4.72 -20.30
CA GLN A 537 1.78 -4.40 -21.70
C GLN A 537 1.93 -2.89 -21.93
N ALA A 538 3.01 -2.51 -22.60
CA ALA A 538 3.50 -1.15 -22.94
C ALA A 538 5.03 -1.15 -22.89
N MET A 539 5.61 -1.93 -21.97
CA MET A 539 7.06 -2.02 -21.78
C MET A 539 7.77 -2.52 -23.03
N ASN A 540 7.13 -3.41 -23.81
CA ASN A 540 7.67 -3.88 -25.09
C ASN A 540 7.83 -2.75 -26.10
N ILE A 541 6.83 -1.87 -26.22
CA ILE A 541 6.87 -0.71 -27.13
C ILE A 541 7.98 0.24 -26.70
N LEU A 542 8.05 0.56 -25.41
CA LEU A 542 9.10 1.43 -24.87
C LEU A 542 10.50 0.83 -25.10
N THR A 543 10.70 -0.43 -24.71
CA THR A 543 11.99 -1.12 -24.83
C THR A 543 12.43 -1.25 -26.28
N SER A 544 11.50 -1.45 -27.21
CA SER A 544 11.80 -1.43 -28.63
C SER A 544 12.42 -0.09 -29.05
N VAL A 545 11.87 1.05 -28.64
CA VAL A 545 12.46 2.37 -28.95
C VAL A 545 13.81 2.55 -28.26
N LEU A 546 13.98 2.10 -27.02
CA LEU A 546 15.27 2.19 -26.32
C LEU A 546 16.37 1.41 -27.06
N LEU A 547 16.07 0.20 -27.53
CA LEU A 547 17.00 -0.65 -28.28
C LEU A 547 17.38 -0.08 -29.66
N LEU A 548 16.59 0.83 -30.22
CA LEU A 548 16.95 1.52 -31.46
C LEU A 548 18.16 2.44 -31.25
N TYR A 549 18.23 3.15 -30.12
CA TYR A 549 19.20 4.23 -29.90
C TYR A 549 20.26 3.94 -28.82
N ALA A 550 20.09 2.89 -28.04
CA ALA A 550 21.02 2.47 -26.99
C ALA A 550 21.47 1.02 -27.21
N LYS A 551 22.64 0.67 -26.66
CA LYS A 551 23.09 -0.73 -26.63
C LYS A 551 22.17 -1.57 -25.75
N GLU A 552 22.26 -2.89 -25.86
CA GLU A 552 21.36 -3.79 -25.15
C GLU A 552 21.38 -3.61 -23.61
N GLU A 553 22.57 -3.53 -23.00
CA GLU A 553 22.71 -3.27 -21.55
C GLU A 553 22.27 -1.85 -21.17
N GLU A 554 22.56 -0.87 -22.02
CA GLU A 554 22.15 0.52 -21.81
C GLU A 554 20.62 0.65 -21.83
N ALA A 555 19.94 -0.02 -22.77
CA ALA A 555 18.49 -0.09 -22.87
C ALA A 555 17.86 -0.77 -21.65
N PHE A 556 18.51 -1.80 -21.08
CA PHE A 556 18.09 -2.41 -19.83
C PHE A 556 18.12 -1.41 -18.67
N TRP A 557 19.21 -0.66 -18.50
CA TRP A 557 19.31 0.34 -17.43
C TRP A 557 18.39 1.54 -17.64
N LEU A 558 18.14 1.95 -18.89
CA LEU A 558 17.10 2.93 -19.22
C LEU A 558 15.72 2.43 -18.81
N LEU A 559 15.38 1.17 -19.12
CA LEU A 559 14.10 0.57 -18.71
C LEU A 559 13.98 0.52 -17.17
N VAL A 560 15.06 0.16 -16.46
CA VAL A 560 15.10 0.21 -15.00
C VAL A 560 14.83 1.63 -14.49
N ALA A 561 15.50 2.64 -15.03
CA ALA A 561 15.28 4.03 -14.63
C ALA A 561 13.85 4.50 -14.93
N VAL A 562 13.27 4.15 -16.08
CA VAL A 562 11.90 4.53 -16.44
C VAL A 562 10.91 3.90 -15.47
N CYS A 563 10.95 2.58 -15.28
CA CYS A 563 9.98 1.85 -14.49
C CYS A 563 10.11 2.09 -12.97
N GLU A 564 11.34 2.21 -12.46
CA GLU A 564 11.58 2.26 -11.01
C GLU A 564 11.72 3.69 -10.47
N ARG A 565 12.16 4.66 -11.30
CA ARG A 565 12.49 6.03 -10.86
C ARG A 565 11.62 7.10 -11.52
N MET A 566 11.51 7.11 -12.84
CA MET A 566 10.85 8.20 -13.56
C MET A 566 9.32 8.07 -13.58
N LEU A 567 8.81 6.84 -13.68
CA LEU A 567 7.39 6.50 -13.72
C LEU A 567 7.05 5.48 -12.62
N PRO A 568 7.23 5.82 -11.33
CA PRO A 568 6.95 4.89 -10.25
C PRO A 568 5.47 4.49 -10.25
N ASP A 569 5.22 3.20 -10.05
CA ASP A 569 3.89 2.57 -9.99
C ASP A 569 3.10 2.55 -11.32
N TYR A 570 3.72 2.90 -12.45
CA TYR A 570 3.07 2.87 -13.78
C TYR A 570 2.82 1.47 -14.30
N PHE A 571 3.82 0.60 -14.15
CA PHE A 571 3.86 -0.71 -14.78
C PHE A 571 3.57 -1.85 -13.80
N ASN A 572 3.10 -1.54 -12.58
CA ASN A 572 2.59 -2.57 -11.68
C ASN A 572 1.19 -3.04 -12.15
N ARG A 573 0.68 -4.16 -11.64
CA ARG A 573 -0.61 -4.75 -12.06
C ARG A 573 -1.81 -3.81 -11.93
N ARG A 574 -1.76 -2.87 -11.00
CA ARG A 574 -2.85 -1.90 -10.74
C ARG A 574 -2.64 -0.55 -11.46
N ILE A 575 -1.52 -0.38 -12.16
CA ILE A 575 -1.12 0.82 -12.91
C ILE A 575 -1.37 2.13 -12.14
N ILE A 576 -1.19 2.11 -10.81
CA ILE A 576 -1.60 3.20 -9.90
C ILE A 576 -0.95 4.51 -10.31
N GLY A 577 0.34 4.50 -10.66
CA GLY A 577 1.06 5.69 -11.08
C GLY A 577 0.47 6.34 -12.33
N ALA A 578 0.07 5.53 -13.32
CA ALA A 578 -0.51 6.02 -14.56
C ALA A 578 -1.91 6.61 -14.32
N LEU A 579 -2.74 5.95 -13.51
CA LEU A 579 -4.06 6.45 -13.12
C LEU A 579 -3.97 7.73 -12.28
N VAL A 580 -2.92 7.87 -11.45
CA VAL A 580 -2.64 9.12 -10.72
C VAL A 580 -2.36 10.26 -11.70
N ASP A 581 -1.48 10.07 -12.67
CA ASP A 581 -1.21 11.14 -13.63
C ASP A 581 -2.36 11.40 -14.60
N GLN A 582 -3.24 10.41 -14.82
CA GLN A 582 -4.51 10.61 -15.50
C GLN A 582 -5.43 11.56 -14.72
N ALA A 583 -5.58 11.35 -13.41
CA ALA A 583 -6.33 12.27 -12.55
C ALA A 583 -5.68 13.66 -12.46
N VAL A 584 -4.34 13.74 -12.44
CA VAL A 584 -3.60 15.01 -12.55
C VAL A 584 -3.89 15.70 -13.89
N PHE A 585 -3.92 14.94 -14.98
CA PHE A 585 -4.22 15.47 -16.30
C PHE A 585 -5.65 16.01 -16.40
N GLU A 586 -6.63 15.32 -15.82
CA GLU A 586 -8.02 15.80 -15.74
C GLU A 586 -8.13 17.14 -15.00
N GLU A 587 -7.37 17.31 -13.91
CA GLU A 587 -7.29 18.57 -13.19
C GLU A 587 -6.65 19.68 -14.04
N LEU A 588 -5.56 19.37 -14.73
CA LEU A 588 -4.92 20.30 -15.66
C LEU A 588 -5.85 20.69 -16.82
N ILE A 589 -6.65 19.77 -17.35
CA ILE A 589 -7.66 20.07 -18.39
C ILE A 589 -8.69 21.04 -17.81
N ARG A 590 -9.15 20.83 -16.58
CA ARG A 590 -10.12 21.71 -15.92
C ARG A 590 -9.57 23.12 -15.72
N ASP A 591 -8.30 23.24 -15.35
CA ASP A 591 -7.66 24.52 -15.07
C ASP A 591 -7.27 25.29 -16.36
N HIS A 592 -6.75 24.58 -17.36
CA HIS A 592 -6.19 25.20 -18.56
C HIS A 592 -7.12 25.17 -19.79
N LEU A 593 -8.02 24.19 -19.88
CA LEU A 593 -8.95 23.98 -21.01
C LEU A 593 -10.42 23.90 -20.53
N PRO A 594 -10.92 24.88 -19.75
CA PRO A 594 -12.24 24.79 -19.11
C PRO A 594 -13.39 24.60 -20.12
N GLN A 595 -13.23 25.11 -21.35
CA GLN A 595 -14.19 24.96 -22.45
C GLN A 595 -14.52 23.49 -22.75
N LEU A 596 -13.51 22.60 -22.69
CA LEU A 596 -13.72 21.17 -22.89
C LEU A 596 -14.52 20.57 -21.74
N THR A 597 -14.22 20.97 -20.49
CA THR A 597 -14.92 20.45 -19.31
C THR A 597 -16.36 20.97 -19.16
N GLU A 598 -16.65 22.16 -19.71
CA GLU A 598 -18.01 22.70 -19.77
C GLU A 598 -18.87 21.98 -20.82
N HIS A 599 -18.25 21.53 -21.93
CA HIS A 599 -18.94 20.82 -23.00
C HIS A 599 -19.07 19.31 -22.73
N MET A 600 -17.97 18.67 -22.31
CA MET A 600 -17.86 17.26 -21.97
C MET A 600 -17.87 17.12 -20.44
N ILE A 601 -19.07 17.09 -19.85
CA ILE A 601 -19.24 17.01 -18.39
C ILE A 601 -18.63 15.72 -17.81
N ASP A 602 -18.64 14.65 -18.60
CA ASP A 602 -18.03 13.37 -18.24
C ASP A 602 -16.56 13.34 -18.67
N MET A 603 -15.65 13.32 -17.69
CA MET A 603 -14.21 13.28 -17.93
C MET A 603 -13.72 11.89 -18.36
N THR A 604 -14.56 10.84 -18.27
CA THR A 604 -14.16 9.44 -18.56
C THR A 604 -13.61 9.24 -19.97
N PHE A 605 -14.01 10.06 -20.94
CA PHE A 605 -13.40 10.09 -22.27
C PHE A 605 -11.91 10.44 -22.20
N PHE A 606 -11.57 11.57 -21.56
CA PHE A 606 -10.18 12.05 -21.44
C PHE A 606 -9.35 11.06 -20.61
N SER A 607 -9.95 10.52 -19.55
CA SER A 607 -9.41 9.42 -18.74
C SER A 607 -9.00 8.23 -19.62
N SER A 608 -9.92 7.75 -20.46
CA SER A 608 -9.72 6.57 -21.29
C SER A 608 -8.65 6.76 -22.37
N VAL A 609 -8.67 7.89 -23.07
CA VAL A 609 -7.74 8.14 -24.19
C VAL A 609 -6.30 8.39 -23.69
N SER A 610 -6.15 9.16 -22.60
CA SER A 610 -4.84 9.56 -22.08
C SER A 610 -4.05 8.42 -21.44
N LEU A 611 -4.71 7.36 -20.96
CA LEU A 611 -4.02 6.21 -20.37
C LEU A 611 -3.02 5.57 -21.34
N SER A 612 -3.41 5.40 -22.61
CA SER A 612 -2.54 4.87 -23.66
C SER A 612 -1.35 5.79 -23.97
N TRP A 613 -1.58 7.10 -23.95
CA TRP A 613 -0.56 8.12 -24.17
C TRP A 613 0.52 8.05 -23.08
N PHE A 614 0.10 7.90 -21.82
CA PHE A 614 1.01 7.92 -20.67
C PHE A 614 1.78 6.61 -20.53
N LEU A 615 1.12 5.46 -20.67
CA LEU A 615 1.77 4.15 -20.57
C LEU A 615 2.87 3.95 -21.64
N THR A 616 2.68 4.55 -22.83
CA THR A 616 3.61 4.38 -23.96
C THR A 616 4.40 5.64 -24.29
N LEU A 617 4.31 6.71 -23.49
CA LEU A 617 4.95 8.01 -23.76
C LEU A 617 4.67 8.54 -25.18
N PHE A 618 3.41 8.43 -25.62
CA PHE A 618 2.92 8.71 -26.97
C PHE A 618 3.49 7.85 -28.11
N ILE A 619 4.39 6.89 -27.84
CA ILE A 619 5.02 6.06 -28.89
C ILE A 619 3.99 5.24 -29.67
N SER A 620 2.91 4.80 -29.02
CA SER A 620 1.88 3.98 -29.69
C SER A 620 0.94 4.76 -30.60
N VAL A 621 0.90 6.09 -30.48
CA VAL A 621 -0.03 6.95 -31.22
C VAL A 621 0.67 7.88 -32.21
N LEU A 622 1.94 8.23 -31.97
CA LEU A 622 2.74 9.06 -32.87
C LEU A 622 3.61 8.20 -33.80
N PRO A 623 3.88 8.68 -35.04
CA PRO A 623 4.96 8.12 -35.86
C PRO A 623 6.30 8.12 -35.10
N ILE A 624 7.11 7.08 -35.29
CA ILE A 624 8.32 6.85 -34.49
C ILE A 624 9.30 8.03 -34.54
N GLU A 625 9.45 8.67 -35.71
CA GLU A 625 10.29 9.85 -35.91
C GLU A 625 9.84 11.07 -35.11
N SER A 626 8.55 11.15 -34.79
CA SER A 626 7.98 12.21 -33.95
C SER A 626 8.04 11.81 -32.47
N ALA A 627 7.72 10.54 -32.17
CA ALA A 627 7.71 10.00 -30.82
C ALA A 627 9.07 10.14 -30.12
N VAL A 628 10.19 9.95 -30.83
CA VAL A 628 11.53 10.06 -30.24
C VAL A 628 11.86 11.46 -29.71
N ASN A 629 11.34 12.52 -30.32
CA ASN A 629 11.50 13.89 -29.80
C ASN A 629 10.70 14.11 -28.51
N VAL A 630 9.56 13.43 -28.36
CA VAL A 630 8.79 13.42 -27.11
C VAL A 630 9.55 12.66 -26.02
N VAL A 631 10.15 11.52 -26.37
CA VAL A 631 11.00 10.73 -25.47
C VAL A 631 12.25 11.52 -25.03
N ASP A 632 12.87 12.29 -25.93
CA ASP A 632 13.97 13.22 -25.59
C ASP A 632 13.55 14.18 -24.46
N CYS A 633 12.37 14.79 -24.60
CA CYS A 633 11.81 15.72 -23.60
C CYS A 633 11.43 15.00 -22.30
N PHE A 634 10.87 13.79 -22.38
CA PHE A 634 10.55 12.98 -21.19
C PHE A 634 11.80 12.62 -20.38
N PHE A 635 12.90 12.22 -21.03
CA PHE A 635 14.12 11.89 -20.30
C PHE A 635 14.71 13.09 -19.55
N PHE A 636 14.50 14.31 -20.07
CA PHE A 636 14.97 15.54 -19.45
C PHE A 636 14.00 16.10 -18.39
N ASP A 637 12.73 16.34 -18.74
CA ASP A 637 11.73 17.02 -17.90
C ASP A 637 10.81 16.04 -17.12
N GLY A 638 10.85 14.74 -17.43
CA GLY A 638 10.00 13.71 -16.83
C GLY A 638 8.53 13.79 -17.26
N ILE A 639 7.63 13.29 -16.41
CA ILE A 639 6.18 13.21 -16.71
C ILE A 639 5.54 14.57 -17.02
N LYS A 640 6.11 15.66 -16.51
CA LYS A 640 5.67 17.04 -16.79
C LYS A 640 5.59 17.30 -18.30
N ALA A 641 6.59 16.87 -19.07
CA ALA A 641 6.60 17.08 -20.52
C ALA A 641 5.45 16.36 -21.24
N ILE A 642 5.10 15.16 -20.76
CA ILE A 642 4.00 14.34 -21.31
C ILE A 642 2.65 14.99 -21.03
N LEU A 643 2.45 15.49 -19.81
CA LEU A 643 1.22 16.21 -19.42
C LEU A 643 1.04 17.49 -20.24
N GLN A 644 2.09 18.30 -20.38
CA GLN A 644 2.08 19.53 -21.18
C GLN A 644 1.75 19.22 -22.66
N LEU A 645 2.38 18.18 -23.22
CA LEU A 645 2.10 17.76 -24.60
C LEU A 645 0.64 17.31 -24.76
N GLY A 646 0.11 16.56 -23.80
CA GLY A 646 -1.30 16.16 -23.79
C GLY A 646 -2.24 17.36 -23.84
N LEU A 647 -1.97 18.41 -23.05
CA LEU A 647 -2.77 19.65 -23.08
C LEU A 647 -2.69 20.32 -24.45
N ALA A 648 -1.48 20.43 -25.02
CA ALA A 648 -1.29 21.02 -26.34
C ALA A 648 -2.02 20.25 -27.45
N VAL A 649 -2.05 18.92 -27.38
CA VAL A 649 -2.79 18.07 -28.33
C VAL A 649 -4.30 18.32 -28.27
N LEU A 650 -4.87 18.41 -27.06
CA LEU A 650 -6.29 18.68 -26.86
C LEU A 650 -6.66 20.09 -27.34
N ASP A 651 -5.85 21.07 -26.97
CA ASP A 651 -6.00 22.47 -27.33
C ASP A 651 -5.88 22.71 -28.84
N TYR A 652 -4.96 22.02 -29.53
CA TYR A 652 -4.88 22.07 -30.99
C TYR A 652 -6.16 21.57 -31.68
N ASN A 653 -6.87 20.64 -31.04
CA ASN A 653 -8.10 20.05 -31.58
C ASN A 653 -9.37 20.64 -30.95
N MET A 654 -9.27 21.72 -30.19
CA MET A 654 -10.35 22.34 -29.40
C MET A 654 -11.65 22.49 -30.20
N ASP A 655 -11.63 23.24 -31.31
CA ASP A 655 -12.84 23.53 -32.09
C ASP A 655 -13.53 22.25 -32.61
N LYS A 656 -12.74 21.23 -32.96
CA LYS A 656 -13.26 19.96 -33.47
C LYS A 656 -13.85 19.12 -32.34
N LEU A 657 -13.18 19.08 -31.18
CA LEU A 657 -13.65 18.38 -29.99
C LEU A 657 -14.93 19.02 -29.43
N LEU A 658 -15.04 20.35 -29.42
CA LEU A 658 -16.28 21.04 -29.03
C LEU A 658 -17.44 20.83 -30.01
N SER A 659 -17.16 20.32 -31.22
CA SER A 659 -18.16 20.02 -32.24
C SER A 659 -18.50 18.53 -32.37
N CYS A 660 -17.78 17.65 -31.66
CA CYS A 660 -18.00 16.21 -31.75
C CYS A 660 -19.30 15.81 -31.07
N ARG A 661 -19.95 14.75 -31.56
CA ARG A 661 -21.24 14.30 -31.06
C ARG A 661 -21.15 13.18 -30.03
N ASP A 662 -20.07 12.41 -30.10
CA ASP A 662 -19.80 11.27 -29.25
C ASP A 662 -18.29 11.02 -29.11
N ASP A 663 -17.94 10.18 -28.14
CA ASP A 663 -16.56 9.82 -27.82
C ASP A 663 -15.83 9.14 -28.99
N ALA A 664 -16.55 8.39 -29.84
CA ALA A 664 -15.93 7.69 -30.97
C ALA A 664 -15.47 8.68 -32.07
N GLU A 665 -16.26 9.72 -32.33
CA GLU A 665 -15.88 10.84 -33.20
C GLU A 665 -14.67 11.59 -32.63
N ALA A 666 -14.65 11.85 -31.31
CA ALA A 666 -13.52 12.48 -30.64
C ALA A 666 -12.23 11.65 -30.74
N VAL A 667 -12.29 10.33 -30.53
CA VAL A 667 -11.14 9.42 -30.76
C VAL A 667 -10.67 9.49 -32.20
N THR A 668 -11.58 9.51 -33.17
CA THR A 668 -11.24 9.59 -34.60
C THR A 668 -10.54 10.91 -34.96
N ILE A 669 -10.99 12.03 -34.37
CA ILE A 669 -10.35 13.34 -34.52
C ILE A 669 -8.91 13.29 -34.01
N LEU A 670 -8.69 12.75 -32.82
CA LEU A 670 -7.38 12.66 -32.19
C LEU A 670 -6.44 11.71 -32.95
N ASN A 671 -6.90 10.52 -33.33
CA ASN A 671 -6.10 9.58 -34.14
C ASN A 671 -5.68 10.22 -35.47
N ARG A 672 -6.62 10.86 -36.18
CA ARG A 672 -6.29 11.58 -37.41
C ARG A 672 -5.30 12.73 -37.16
N PHE A 673 -5.38 13.41 -36.02
CA PHE A 673 -4.40 14.43 -35.68
C PHE A 673 -3.00 13.81 -35.54
N PHE A 674 -2.87 12.73 -34.77
CA PHE A 674 -1.59 12.06 -34.57
C PHE A 674 -0.97 11.52 -35.88
N ASP A 675 -1.78 10.98 -36.79
CA ASP A 675 -1.35 10.55 -38.14
C ASP A 675 -0.74 11.70 -38.97
N ASN A 676 -1.11 12.95 -38.69
CA ASN A 676 -0.64 14.15 -39.39
C ASN A 676 0.53 14.85 -38.67
N VAL A 677 0.97 14.35 -37.51
CA VAL A 677 2.16 14.85 -36.81
C VAL A 677 3.39 14.25 -37.45
N THR A 678 4.24 15.09 -38.02
CA THR A 678 5.44 14.69 -38.75
C THR A 678 6.69 15.32 -38.17
N ASN A 679 7.85 14.75 -38.45
CA ASN A 679 9.14 15.35 -38.12
C ASN A 679 9.86 15.74 -39.42
N LYS A 680 9.86 17.03 -39.77
CA LYS A 680 10.50 17.53 -41.01
C LYS A 680 12.02 17.35 -41.01
N ASP A 681 12.62 17.21 -39.84
CA ASP A 681 14.06 17.09 -39.63
C ASP A 681 14.51 15.64 -39.43
N SER A 682 13.61 14.66 -39.56
CA SER A 682 13.94 13.24 -39.36
C SER A 682 14.83 12.70 -40.48
N PRO A 683 15.95 12.03 -40.13
CA PRO A 683 16.83 11.37 -41.09
C PRO A 683 16.37 9.94 -41.45
N LEU A 684 15.33 9.40 -40.79
CA LEU A 684 14.80 8.05 -41.06
C LEU A 684 14.34 7.89 -42.52
N PRO A 685 14.41 6.70 -43.14
CA PRO A 685 14.03 6.49 -44.54
C PRO A 685 12.52 6.60 -44.75
N SER A 686 12.09 6.98 -45.96
CA SER A 686 10.67 7.10 -46.33
C SER A 686 9.86 5.80 -46.16
N THR A 687 10.52 4.64 -46.17
CA THR A 687 9.91 3.32 -45.94
C THR A 687 9.52 3.07 -44.49
N VAL A 688 10.15 3.75 -43.53
CA VAL A 688 9.80 3.73 -42.09
C VAL A 688 8.82 4.88 -41.76
N GLN A 689 8.72 5.88 -42.63
CA GLN A 689 7.79 7.04 -42.51
C GLN A 689 6.36 6.76 -43.02
N GLN A 690 6.05 5.57 -43.55
CA GLN A 690 4.73 5.22 -44.11
C GLN A 690 4.07 4.05 -43.37
N GLY A 691 3.27 4.38 -42.36
CA GLY A 691 2.34 3.47 -41.69
C GLY A 691 0.90 3.50 -42.22
N SER A 692 0.59 4.23 -43.30
CA SER A 692 -0.78 4.28 -43.85
C SER A 692 -0.84 4.01 -45.35
N ASN A 693 -1.03 2.73 -45.71
CA ASN A 693 -1.60 2.35 -47.00
C ASN A 693 -3.08 2.77 -47.05
N THR A 694 -3.35 4.05 -47.32
CA THR A 694 -4.61 4.47 -47.94
C THR A 694 -4.27 5.38 -49.12
N SER A 695 -4.77 4.98 -50.29
CA SER A 695 -4.55 5.62 -51.58
C SER A 695 -4.67 7.13 -51.53
N ASP A 696 -3.61 7.81 -51.98
CA ASP A 696 -3.56 9.23 -52.27
C ASP A 696 -4.77 9.70 -53.10
N ALA A 697 -5.73 10.29 -52.40
CA ALA A 697 -6.74 11.14 -52.99
C ALA A 697 -6.85 12.41 -52.15
N LYS A 698 -5.96 13.38 -52.43
CA LYS A 698 -6.10 14.82 -52.14
C LYS A 698 -6.87 15.15 -50.85
N SER A 699 -6.27 14.95 -49.68
CA SER A 699 -6.78 15.60 -48.47
C SER A 699 -5.90 16.80 -48.12
N SER A 700 -6.49 17.99 -48.16
CA SER A 700 -5.87 19.28 -47.88
C SER A 700 -5.66 19.49 -46.37
N HIS A 701 -5.03 18.54 -45.69
CA HIS A 701 -4.85 18.59 -44.25
C HIS A 701 -3.48 19.19 -43.88
N THR A 702 -3.49 20.15 -42.96
CA THR A 702 -2.30 20.82 -42.44
C THR A 702 -1.45 19.83 -41.65
N LYS A 703 -0.26 19.49 -42.16
CA LYS A 703 0.74 18.70 -41.41
C LYS A 703 1.27 19.52 -40.24
N VAL A 704 1.37 18.91 -39.06
CA VAL A 704 1.92 19.54 -37.85
C VAL A 704 3.34 19.03 -37.65
N ASP A 705 4.29 19.92 -37.39
CA ASP A 705 5.65 19.51 -37.06
C ASP A 705 5.76 19.23 -35.55
N VAL A 706 6.38 18.11 -35.18
CA VAL A 706 6.51 17.71 -33.77
C VAL A 706 7.33 18.71 -32.95
N THR A 707 8.34 19.35 -33.54
CA THR A 707 9.20 20.32 -32.86
C THR A 707 8.43 21.60 -32.57
N ASP A 708 7.54 22.00 -33.50
CA ASP A 708 6.63 23.11 -33.31
C ASP A 708 5.61 22.79 -32.20
N LEU A 709 5.03 21.60 -32.21
CA LEU A 709 4.08 21.15 -31.17
C LEU A 709 4.70 21.10 -29.77
N ILE A 710 5.91 20.55 -29.63
CA ILE A 710 6.64 20.51 -28.36
C ILE A 710 6.99 21.93 -27.89
N ARG A 711 7.41 22.82 -28.81
CA ARG A 711 7.71 24.21 -28.47
C ARG A 711 6.47 24.94 -27.98
N GLU A 712 5.36 24.85 -28.71
CA GLU A 712 4.08 25.47 -28.34
C GLU A 712 3.58 24.94 -26.98
N SER A 713 3.72 23.64 -26.73
CA SER A 713 3.44 23.02 -25.43
C SER A 713 4.25 23.66 -24.30
N ASN A 714 5.56 23.85 -24.49
CA ASN A 714 6.44 24.47 -23.50
C ASN A 714 6.19 25.97 -23.32
N GLU A 715 5.80 26.68 -24.37
CA GLU A 715 5.51 28.12 -24.32
C GLU A 715 4.16 28.39 -23.64
N LYS A 716 3.11 27.62 -23.97
CA LYS A 716 1.76 27.82 -23.46
C LYS A 716 1.56 27.25 -22.05
N TYR A 717 2.19 26.12 -21.73
CA TYR A 717 2.05 25.43 -20.45
C TYR A 717 3.33 25.41 -19.61
N GLY A 718 4.30 26.29 -19.92
CA GLY A 718 5.60 26.36 -19.25
C GLY A 718 5.55 26.78 -17.77
N ASP A 719 4.44 27.40 -17.34
CA ASP A 719 4.22 27.81 -15.94
C ASP A 719 3.95 26.62 -15.00
N ILE A 720 3.59 25.45 -15.54
CA ILE A 720 3.40 24.23 -14.75
C ILE A 720 4.75 23.76 -14.21
N ARG A 721 4.94 23.84 -12.89
CA ARG A 721 6.20 23.42 -12.27
C ARG A 721 6.18 21.95 -11.88
N TYR A 722 7.39 21.40 -11.69
CA TYR A 722 7.54 20.03 -11.19
C TYR A 722 6.92 19.84 -9.80
N GLU A 723 7.05 20.83 -8.92
CA GLU A 723 6.48 20.75 -7.57
C GLU A 723 4.95 20.72 -7.58
N ASP A 724 4.32 21.44 -8.50
CA ASP A 724 2.86 21.45 -8.66
C ASP A 724 2.37 20.08 -9.10
N VAL A 725 3.00 19.50 -10.13
CA VAL A 725 2.69 18.13 -10.59
C VAL A 725 2.89 17.12 -9.47
N HIS A 726 3.98 17.21 -8.70
CA HIS A 726 4.23 16.31 -7.57
C HIS A 726 3.15 16.44 -6.49
N SER A 727 2.76 17.67 -6.14
CA SER A 727 1.68 17.92 -5.16
C SER A 727 0.33 17.37 -5.66
N MET A 728 -0.01 17.60 -6.93
CA MET A 728 -1.23 17.04 -7.53
C MET A 728 -1.21 15.50 -7.52
N ARG A 729 -0.06 14.86 -7.79
CA ARG A 729 0.08 13.40 -7.68
C ARG A 729 -0.17 12.90 -6.26
N CYS A 730 0.36 13.58 -5.25
CA CYS A 730 0.14 13.21 -3.85
C CYS A 730 -1.35 13.27 -3.47
N ARG A 731 -2.03 14.36 -3.84
CA ARG A 731 -3.47 14.54 -3.58
C ARG A 731 -4.33 13.52 -4.34
N ASN A 732 -4.08 13.32 -5.64
CA ASN A 732 -4.87 12.43 -6.47
C ASN A 732 -4.60 10.94 -6.20
N ARG A 733 -3.49 10.58 -5.54
CA ARG A 733 -3.20 9.19 -5.19
C ARG A 733 -4.23 8.56 -4.24
N LEU A 734 -4.70 9.31 -3.24
CA LEU A 734 -5.74 8.83 -2.33
C LEU A 734 -7.02 8.51 -3.11
N TYR A 735 -7.46 9.44 -3.95
CA TYR A 735 -8.64 9.30 -4.79
C TYR A 735 -8.56 8.08 -5.73
N VAL A 736 -7.44 7.90 -6.43
CA VAL A 736 -7.24 6.77 -7.34
C VAL A 736 -7.29 5.44 -6.60
N ILE A 737 -6.65 5.35 -5.44
CA ILE A 737 -6.65 4.10 -4.66
C ILE A 737 -8.04 3.80 -4.12
N GLN A 738 -8.78 4.79 -3.63
CA GLN A 738 -10.18 4.57 -3.24
C GLN A 738 -11.04 4.12 -4.42
N THR A 739 -10.88 4.73 -5.60
CA THR A 739 -11.64 4.36 -6.80
C THR A 739 -11.39 2.91 -7.21
N LEU A 740 -10.12 2.46 -7.14
CA LEU A 740 -9.76 1.07 -7.39
C LEU A 740 -10.38 0.14 -6.33
N GLU A 741 -10.35 0.53 -5.07
CA GLU A 741 -10.90 -0.24 -3.96
C GLU A 741 -12.42 -0.33 -3.99
N ASP A 742 -13.11 0.74 -4.40
CA ASP A 742 -14.55 0.74 -4.65
C ASP A 742 -14.89 -0.19 -5.82
N THR A 743 -14.10 -0.17 -6.89
CA THR A 743 -14.27 -1.08 -8.03
C THR A 743 -14.10 -2.55 -7.61
N THR A 744 -13.06 -2.86 -6.81
CA THR A 744 -12.85 -4.18 -6.22
C THR A 744 -14.02 -4.60 -5.35
N LYS A 745 -14.47 -3.72 -4.45
CA LYS A 745 -15.64 -3.95 -3.58
C LYS A 745 -16.88 -4.27 -4.41
N GLN A 746 -17.20 -3.49 -5.44
CA GLN A 746 -18.35 -3.73 -6.30
C GLN A 746 -18.24 -5.09 -7.03
N ASN A 747 -17.05 -5.50 -7.45
CA ASN A 747 -16.84 -6.81 -8.06
C ASN A 747 -17.08 -7.96 -7.05
N VAL A 748 -16.59 -7.83 -5.82
CA VAL A 748 -16.87 -8.80 -4.73
C VAL A 748 -18.37 -8.88 -4.45
N LEU A 749 -19.02 -7.74 -4.23
CA LEU A 749 -20.45 -7.67 -3.92
C LEU A 749 -21.31 -8.25 -5.04
N ARG A 750 -20.93 -8.07 -6.31
CA ARG A 750 -21.64 -8.64 -7.47
C ARG A 750 -21.64 -10.17 -7.46
N VAL A 751 -20.53 -10.79 -7.06
CA VAL A 751 -20.42 -12.26 -7.00
C VAL A 751 -21.16 -12.79 -5.78
N VAL A 752 -20.84 -12.27 -4.59
CA VAL A 752 -21.43 -12.74 -3.32
C VAL A 752 -22.96 -12.51 -3.30
N SER A 753 -23.39 -11.40 -3.91
CA SER A 753 -24.68 -11.21 -4.59
C SER A 753 -25.61 -12.40 -4.76
N GLN A 754 -25.06 -13.38 -5.47
CA GLN A 754 -25.77 -14.47 -6.09
C GLN A 754 -25.98 -15.63 -5.11
N ASP A 755 -25.19 -15.67 -4.04
CA ASP A 755 -25.09 -16.79 -3.10
C ASP A 755 -25.77 -16.49 -1.75
N VAL A 756 -26.07 -15.22 -1.44
CA VAL A 756 -26.64 -14.79 -0.14
C VAL A 756 -27.95 -14.03 -0.30
N LYS A 757 -28.82 -14.08 0.73
CA LYS A 757 -30.13 -13.41 0.77
C LYS A 757 -30.08 -12.00 1.38
N PHE A 758 -28.92 -11.51 1.80
CA PHE A 758 -28.76 -10.13 2.30
C PHE A 758 -29.14 -9.09 1.24
N SER A 759 -29.67 -7.95 1.69
CA SER A 759 -29.85 -6.80 0.80
C SER A 759 -28.47 -6.26 0.37
N LEU A 760 -28.38 -5.66 -0.82
CA LEU A 760 -27.12 -5.09 -1.32
C LEU A 760 -26.50 -4.07 -0.35
N ARG A 761 -27.35 -3.29 0.33
CA ARG A 761 -26.91 -2.31 1.33
C ARG A 761 -26.35 -2.99 2.58
N ASP A 762 -27.01 -4.01 3.11
CA ASP A 762 -26.53 -4.71 4.31
C ASP A 762 -25.23 -5.47 4.00
N LEU A 763 -25.12 -6.05 2.80
CA LEU A 763 -23.90 -6.72 2.34
C LEU A 763 -22.75 -5.73 2.15
N GLU A 764 -23.04 -4.53 1.64
CA GLU A 764 -22.07 -3.44 1.54
C GLU A 764 -21.50 -3.05 2.92
N GLU A 765 -22.38 -2.84 3.89
CA GLU A 765 -22.01 -2.49 5.27
C GLU A 765 -21.24 -3.64 5.96
N LEU A 766 -21.61 -4.89 5.67
CA LEU A 766 -20.91 -6.08 6.16
C LEU A 766 -19.49 -6.18 5.59
N TYR A 767 -19.31 -5.90 4.29
CA TYR A 767 -18.00 -5.86 3.64
C TYR A 767 -17.10 -4.80 4.27
N ASP A 768 -17.63 -3.62 4.54
CA ASP A 768 -16.86 -2.54 5.16
C ASP A 768 -16.38 -2.92 6.57
N LEU A 769 -17.19 -3.63 7.35
CA LEU A 769 -16.78 -4.17 8.66
C LEU A 769 -15.70 -5.23 8.54
N PHE A 770 -15.86 -6.16 7.59
CA PHE A 770 -14.91 -7.23 7.30
C PHE A 770 -13.55 -6.67 6.88
N LYS A 771 -13.53 -5.76 5.90
CA LYS A 771 -12.30 -5.10 5.42
C LYS A 771 -11.64 -4.26 6.53
N LYS A 772 -12.42 -3.59 7.37
CA LYS A 772 -11.89 -2.84 8.51
C LYS A 772 -11.21 -3.76 9.53
N GLU A 773 -11.78 -4.92 9.80
CA GLU A 773 -11.16 -5.89 10.71
C GLU A 773 -9.84 -6.43 10.15
N HIS A 774 -9.80 -6.70 8.84
CA HIS A 774 -8.57 -7.04 8.13
C HIS A 774 -7.47 -6.00 8.40
N PHE A 775 -7.76 -4.71 8.21
CA PHE A 775 -6.76 -3.65 8.42
C PHE A 775 -6.31 -3.45 9.87
N TYR A 776 -7.15 -3.70 10.86
CA TYR A 776 -6.73 -3.53 12.25
C TYR A 776 -5.57 -4.47 12.65
N SER A 777 -5.45 -5.68 12.08
CA SER A 777 -4.23 -6.49 12.32
C SER A 777 -3.02 -5.86 11.63
N CYS A 778 -3.22 -5.29 10.44
CA CYS A 778 -2.21 -4.58 9.68
C CYS A 778 -1.67 -3.32 10.38
N TYR A 779 -2.47 -2.69 11.23
CA TYR A 779 -2.07 -1.49 11.98
C TYR A 779 -1.08 -1.78 13.10
N TRP A 780 -1.28 -2.87 13.85
CA TRP A 780 -0.57 -3.11 15.11
C TRP A 780 0.23 -4.41 15.16
N SER A 781 0.11 -5.31 14.19
CA SER A 781 0.75 -6.63 14.20
C SER A 781 1.53 -6.94 12.94
N LEU A 782 2.81 -6.50 12.85
CA LEU A 782 3.68 -6.71 11.68
C LEU A 782 3.84 -8.18 11.23
N ASN A 783 3.65 -9.14 12.14
CA ASN A 783 3.87 -10.57 11.89
C ASN A 783 2.58 -11.38 11.68
N SER A 784 1.41 -10.74 11.56
CA SER A 784 0.14 -11.47 11.35
C SER A 784 0.22 -12.34 10.08
N PRO A 785 -0.30 -13.59 10.12
CA PRO A 785 -0.43 -14.44 8.93
C PRO A 785 -1.17 -13.72 7.80
N VAL A 786 -2.26 -13.00 8.11
CA VAL A 786 -3.05 -12.22 7.16
C VAL A 786 -2.21 -11.21 6.39
N LEU A 787 -1.31 -10.50 7.09
CA LEU A 787 -0.38 -9.58 6.46
C LEU A 787 0.63 -10.29 5.54
N LYS A 788 1.05 -11.52 5.85
CA LYS A 788 1.98 -12.30 5.02
C LYS A 788 1.33 -12.80 3.74
N HIS A 789 0.01 -13.03 3.75
CA HIS A 789 -0.77 -13.52 2.62
C HIS A 789 -1.50 -12.42 1.83
N HIS A 790 -1.58 -11.19 2.33
CA HIS A 790 -2.16 -10.07 1.57
C HIS A 790 -1.29 -9.73 0.34
N ASP A 791 -1.75 -10.22 -0.82
CA ASP A 791 -1.19 -9.88 -2.11
C ASP A 791 -2.27 -9.17 -2.95
N SER A 792 -2.03 -7.89 -3.21
CA SER A 792 -2.90 -7.04 -4.03
C SER A 792 -3.05 -7.51 -5.49
N SER A 793 -2.22 -8.48 -5.91
CA SER A 793 -2.23 -9.12 -7.21
C SER A 793 -3.26 -10.26 -7.34
N LEU A 794 -3.76 -10.78 -6.22
CA LEU A 794 -4.75 -11.85 -6.19
C LEU A 794 -6.11 -11.39 -6.75
N PRO A 795 -6.98 -12.33 -7.17
CA PRO A 795 -8.37 -12.03 -7.54
C PRO A 795 -9.11 -11.26 -6.43
N TYR A 796 -10.10 -10.46 -6.81
CA TYR A 796 -10.81 -9.55 -5.91
C TYR A 796 -11.45 -10.23 -4.67
N LEU A 797 -11.79 -11.53 -4.75
CA LEU A 797 -12.32 -12.30 -3.62
C LEU A 797 -11.25 -12.70 -2.60
N GLU A 798 -10.02 -12.92 -3.04
CA GLU A 798 -8.90 -13.38 -2.21
C GLU A 798 -8.05 -12.22 -1.67
N GLN A 799 -8.29 -10.99 -2.16
CA GLN A 799 -7.53 -9.82 -1.75
C GLN A 799 -7.65 -9.54 -0.23
N TYR A 800 -8.82 -9.78 0.36
CA TYR A 800 -9.06 -9.58 1.79
C TYR A 800 -9.50 -10.87 2.44
N GLN A 801 -8.68 -11.35 3.37
CA GLN A 801 -8.96 -12.50 4.20
C GLN A 801 -8.73 -12.17 5.68
N ILE A 802 -9.39 -12.89 6.57
CA ILE A 802 -9.25 -12.72 8.02
C ILE A 802 -8.78 -14.01 8.67
N ASP A 803 -7.94 -13.88 9.70
CA ASP A 803 -7.52 -15.02 10.53
C ASP A 803 -8.59 -15.37 11.59
N CYS A 804 -8.35 -16.46 12.32
CA CYS A 804 -9.25 -16.94 13.37
C CYS A 804 -9.52 -15.89 14.48
N LEU A 805 -8.55 -15.03 14.82
CA LEU A 805 -8.73 -14.01 15.86
C LEU A 805 -9.65 -12.89 15.36
N GLN A 806 -9.44 -12.45 14.12
CA GLN A 806 -10.28 -11.45 13.46
C GLN A 806 -11.70 -11.96 13.23
N PHE A 807 -11.83 -13.20 12.74
CA PHE A 807 -13.12 -13.87 12.58
C PHE A 807 -13.89 -13.90 13.90
N ARG A 808 -13.23 -14.24 15.01
CA ARG A 808 -13.86 -14.27 16.34
C ARG A 808 -14.43 -12.91 16.76
N VAL A 809 -13.69 -11.82 16.53
CA VAL A 809 -14.16 -10.47 16.84
C VAL A 809 -15.43 -10.16 16.04
N LEU A 810 -15.41 -10.41 14.73
CA LEU A 810 -16.58 -10.20 13.87
C LEU A 810 -17.75 -11.12 14.25
N TYR A 811 -17.49 -12.38 14.58
CA TYR A 811 -18.50 -13.34 15.03
C TYR A 811 -19.20 -12.84 16.30
N HIS A 812 -18.46 -12.34 17.29
CA HIS A 812 -19.05 -11.80 18.51
C HIS A 812 -19.94 -10.58 18.25
N LEU A 813 -19.56 -9.74 17.29
CA LEU A 813 -20.31 -8.53 16.94
C LEU A 813 -21.56 -8.84 16.09
N LEU A 814 -21.44 -9.79 15.15
CA LEU A 814 -22.38 -9.97 14.05
C LEU A 814 -23.18 -11.26 14.12
N SER A 815 -22.69 -12.33 14.75
CA SER A 815 -23.44 -13.58 14.84
C SER A 815 -24.70 -13.37 15.69
N PRO A 816 -25.86 -13.88 15.25
CA PRO A 816 -27.03 -13.87 16.09
C PRO A 816 -26.84 -14.76 17.32
N TRP A 817 -25.93 -15.74 17.28
CA TRP A 817 -25.65 -16.69 18.36
C TRP A 817 -24.59 -16.19 19.35
N SER A 818 -24.13 -14.94 19.24
CA SER A 818 -23.02 -14.40 20.05
C SER A 818 -23.32 -14.21 21.53
N TYR A 819 -24.59 -14.29 21.94
CA TYR A 819 -25.01 -14.23 23.34
C TYR A 819 -24.88 -15.59 24.05
N SER A 820 -24.57 -16.68 23.34
CA SER A 820 -24.42 -18.00 23.96
C SER A 820 -23.23 -18.03 24.92
N ALA A 821 -23.35 -18.83 26.00
CA ALA A 821 -22.27 -19.02 26.97
C ALA A 821 -21.01 -19.69 26.36
N ASN A 822 -21.15 -20.37 25.22
CA ASN A 822 -20.08 -21.05 24.48
C ASN A 822 -19.71 -20.33 23.16
N ARG A 823 -19.93 -19.02 23.06
CA ARG A 823 -19.70 -18.23 21.85
C ARG A 823 -18.28 -18.38 21.26
N ASP A 824 -17.25 -18.50 22.09
CA ASP A 824 -15.86 -18.66 21.64
C ASP A 824 -15.64 -20.01 20.95
N SER A 825 -16.24 -21.09 21.48
CA SER A 825 -16.21 -22.41 20.85
C SER A 825 -16.97 -22.42 19.53
N LEU A 826 -18.15 -21.79 19.48
CA LEU A 826 -18.93 -21.68 18.25
C LEU A 826 -18.21 -20.89 17.16
N ALA A 827 -17.55 -19.79 17.53
CA ALA A 827 -16.73 -19.01 16.59
C ALA A 827 -15.59 -19.86 16.02
N LEU A 828 -14.87 -20.61 16.87
CA LEU A 828 -13.77 -21.47 16.43
C LEU A 828 -14.23 -22.61 15.51
N TRP A 829 -15.31 -23.31 15.87
CA TRP A 829 -15.84 -24.40 15.04
C TRP A 829 -16.38 -23.86 13.72
N THR A 830 -16.99 -22.67 13.72
CA THR A 830 -17.47 -22.03 12.48
C THR A 830 -16.29 -21.67 11.59
N PHE A 831 -15.21 -21.12 12.15
CA PHE A 831 -13.99 -20.83 11.40
C PHE A 831 -13.44 -22.09 10.70
N ARG A 832 -13.25 -23.18 11.46
CA ARG A 832 -12.72 -24.44 10.91
C ARG A 832 -13.63 -25.10 9.88
N LEU A 833 -14.95 -24.94 10.03
CA LEU A 833 -15.88 -25.45 9.04
C LEU A 833 -15.74 -24.72 7.69
N LEU A 834 -15.41 -23.43 7.71
CA LEU A 834 -15.27 -22.59 6.53
C LEU A 834 -13.88 -22.70 5.88
N ASP A 835 -12.84 -22.96 6.67
CA ASP A 835 -11.44 -23.16 6.24
C ASP A 835 -11.24 -24.54 5.58
N GLU A 836 -11.94 -24.78 4.46
CA GLU A 836 -11.91 -26.06 3.72
C GLU A 836 -10.50 -26.38 3.17
N ASN A 837 -9.73 -25.36 2.81
CA ASN A 837 -8.37 -25.48 2.25
C ASN A 837 -7.27 -25.53 3.33
N SER A 838 -7.62 -25.34 4.61
CA SER A 838 -6.70 -25.36 5.75
C SER A 838 -5.55 -24.36 5.64
N ASP A 839 -5.80 -23.20 5.04
CA ASP A 839 -4.83 -22.10 4.95
C ASP A 839 -4.88 -21.14 6.16
N CYS A 840 -5.80 -21.40 7.10
CA CYS A 840 -6.08 -20.58 8.28
C CYS A 840 -6.56 -19.17 7.94
N LEU A 841 -7.20 -18.97 6.79
CA LEU A 841 -7.73 -17.70 6.32
C LEU A 841 -9.16 -17.89 5.78
N ILE A 842 -10.02 -16.89 6.02
CA ILE A 842 -11.39 -16.88 5.50
C ILE A 842 -11.60 -15.63 4.66
N ASN A 843 -12.14 -15.79 3.45
CA ASN A 843 -12.50 -14.68 2.57
C ASN A 843 -13.92 -14.15 2.85
N PHE A 844 -14.28 -13.03 2.22
CA PHE A 844 -15.58 -12.39 2.45
C PHE A 844 -16.77 -13.26 2.02
N LYS A 845 -16.64 -14.05 0.94
CA LYS A 845 -17.70 -14.93 0.44
C LYS A 845 -18.05 -15.97 1.50
N GLU A 846 -17.07 -16.74 1.97
CA GLU A 846 -17.21 -17.75 3.03
C GLU A 846 -17.83 -17.16 4.31
N PHE A 847 -17.31 -16.02 4.76
CA PHE A 847 -17.80 -15.33 5.95
C PHE A 847 -19.27 -14.91 5.81
N SER A 848 -19.63 -14.32 4.67
CA SER A 848 -20.99 -13.85 4.40
C SER A 848 -22.00 -14.99 4.25
N CYS A 849 -21.62 -16.10 3.62
CA CYS A 849 -22.48 -17.28 3.46
C CYS A 849 -22.84 -17.90 4.82
N ALA A 850 -21.88 -17.99 5.74
CA ALA A 850 -22.14 -18.51 7.09
C ALA A 850 -23.12 -17.63 7.86
N LEU A 851 -22.95 -16.31 7.79
CA LEU A 851 -23.88 -15.36 8.42
C LEU A 851 -25.26 -15.39 7.74
N ASP A 852 -25.33 -15.56 6.42
CA ASP A 852 -26.61 -15.63 5.70
C ASP A 852 -27.43 -16.83 6.16
N ILE A 853 -26.81 -17.99 6.37
CA ILE A 853 -27.49 -19.16 6.95
C ILE A 853 -28.04 -18.84 8.35
N MET A 854 -27.25 -18.16 9.19
CA MET A 854 -27.67 -17.84 10.57
C MET A 854 -28.83 -16.82 10.62
N TYR A 855 -28.88 -15.87 9.70
CA TYR A 855 -29.95 -14.85 9.63
C TYR A 855 -31.14 -15.31 8.79
N ASN A 856 -30.90 -15.67 7.53
CA ASN A 856 -31.90 -15.90 6.48
C ASN A 856 -32.10 -17.38 6.11
N GLY A 857 -31.38 -18.30 6.74
CA GLY A 857 -31.58 -19.73 6.57
C GLY A 857 -32.93 -20.22 7.10
N SER A 858 -33.48 -21.24 6.46
CA SER A 858 -34.58 -22.04 6.99
C SER A 858 -34.15 -22.76 8.27
N PHE A 859 -35.14 -23.24 9.03
CA PHE A 859 -34.90 -24.10 10.20
C PHE A 859 -33.91 -25.24 9.89
N THR A 860 -34.11 -25.93 8.76
CA THR A 860 -33.27 -27.05 8.33
C THR A 860 -31.83 -26.63 8.04
N GLU A 861 -31.63 -25.49 7.37
CA GLU A 861 -30.27 -24.98 7.06
C GLU A 861 -29.52 -24.57 8.33
N LYS A 862 -30.19 -23.86 9.24
CA LYS A 862 -29.62 -23.46 10.55
C LYS A 862 -29.26 -24.68 11.39
N LEU A 863 -30.12 -25.69 11.40
CA LEU A 863 -29.87 -26.94 12.10
C LEU A 863 -28.74 -27.74 11.44
N LYS A 864 -28.66 -27.78 10.11
CA LYS A 864 -27.57 -28.43 9.36
C LYS A 864 -26.23 -27.77 9.69
N LEU A 865 -26.19 -26.43 9.77
CA LEU A 865 -24.99 -25.70 10.20
C LEU A 865 -24.60 -26.09 11.63
N LEU A 866 -25.53 -26.03 12.59
CA LEU A 866 -25.25 -26.44 13.98
C LEU A 866 -24.79 -27.89 14.07
N PHE A 867 -25.39 -28.80 13.31
CA PHE A 867 -24.97 -30.20 13.24
C PHE A 867 -23.52 -30.31 12.76
N LYS A 868 -23.16 -29.62 11.66
CA LYS A 868 -21.81 -29.58 11.09
C LYS A 868 -20.76 -29.04 12.07
N LEU A 869 -21.11 -28.09 12.93
CA LEU A 869 -20.19 -27.56 13.96
C LEU A 869 -19.82 -28.58 15.04
N HIS A 870 -20.60 -29.66 15.20
CA HIS A 870 -20.39 -30.68 16.23
C HIS A 870 -19.87 -32.01 15.65
N ILE A 871 -19.42 -32.01 14.39
CA ILE A 871 -18.74 -33.13 13.73
C ILE A 871 -17.37 -32.68 13.18
N PRO A 872 -16.40 -33.59 12.99
CA PRO A 872 -15.14 -33.26 12.31
C PRO A 872 -15.40 -32.79 10.86
N PRO A 873 -14.58 -31.86 10.31
CA PRO A 873 -13.35 -31.29 10.87
C PRO A 873 -13.57 -30.08 11.82
N ALA A 874 -14.81 -29.59 11.97
CA ALA A 874 -15.10 -28.41 12.77
C ALA A 874 -14.90 -28.65 14.28
N PHE A 875 -15.46 -29.76 14.78
CA PHE A 875 -15.47 -30.11 16.20
C PHE A 875 -14.11 -30.64 16.66
N THR A 876 -13.61 -30.11 17.79
CA THR A 876 -12.49 -30.68 18.56
C THR A 876 -12.84 -30.66 20.04
N GLU A 877 -12.43 -31.70 20.78
CA GLU A 877 -12.60 -31.75 22.22
C GLU A 877 -11.86 -30.58 22.89
N VAL A 878 -12.63 -29.71 23.53
CA VAL A 878 -12.09 -28.67 24.41
C VAL A 878 -12.14 -29.24 25.82
N GLU A 879 -10.99 -29.60 26.40
CA GLU A 879 -10.88 -29.98 27.82
C GLU A 879 -11.25 -28.78 28.69
N SER A 880 -12.54 -28.61 29.01
CA SER A 880 -13.00 -27.53 29.88
C SER A 880 -12.60 -27.80 31.33
N GLN A 881 -11.62 -27.07 31.87
CA GLN A 881 -11.34 -27.07 33.31
C GLN A 881 -12.45 -26.34 34.10
N SER A 882 -13.37 -27.13 34.66
CA SER A 882 -14.32 -26.78 35.73
C SER A 882 -15.40 -25.70 35.46
N PRO A 883 -16.63 -25.84 36.01
CA PRO A 883 -17.80 -25.05 35.58
C PRO A 883 -17.91 -23.65 36.22
N SER A 884 -16.92 -23.19 36.97
CA SER A 884 -17.05 -22.02 37.86
C SER A 884 -16.34 -20.74 37.38
N LYS A 885 -15.69 -20.76 36.22
CA LYS A 885 -15.22 -19.56 35.52
C LYS A 885 -15.80 -19.54 34.12
N GLY A 886 -16.28 -18.38 33.68
CA GLY A 886 -16.84 -18.19 32.35
C GLY A 886 -15.89 -18.72 31.28
N THR A 887 -16.46 -19.30 30.22
CA THR A 887 -15.79 -20.04 29.16
C THR A 887 -15.00 -19.11 28.22
N GLU A 888 -14.05 -18.34 28.76
CA GLU A 888 -13.08 -17.57 27.98
C GLU A 888 -11.84 -18.43 27.77
N LEU A 889 -11.57 -18.81 26.52
CA LEU A 889 -10.31 -19.47 26.15
C LEU A 889 -9.15 -18.48 26.35
N SER A 890 -8.08 -18.91 27.02
CA SER A 890 -6.89 -18.09 27.22
C SER A 890 -6.19 -17.76 25.89
N LYS A 891 -5.41 -16.67 25.87
CA LYS A 891 -4.64 -16.26 24.69
C LYS A 891 -3.66 -17.36 24.24
N GLU A 892 -3.07 -18.11 25.17
CA GLU A 892 -2.21 -19.24 24.86
C GLU A 892 -2.99 -20.44 24.29
N GLU A 893 -4.18 -20.74 24.81
CA GLU A 893 -5.06 -21.79 24.26
C GLU A 893 -5.50 -21.45 22.84
N LEU A 894 -5.91 -20.21 22.57
CA LEU A 894 -6.30 -19.76 21.23
C LEU A 894 -5.15 -19.86 20.23
N ILE A 895 -3.95 -19.44 20.62
CA ILE A 895 -2.74 -19.58 19.79
C ILE A 895 -2.45 -21.07 19.54
N ARG A 896 -2.52 -21.91 20.58
CA ARG A 896 -2.31 -23.35 20.47
C ARG A 896 -3.35 -24.03 19.57
N PHE A 897 -4.61 -23.63 19.66
CA PHE A 897 -5.71 -24.20 18.85
C PHE A 897 -5.72 -23.72 17.40
N SER A 898 -5.20 -22.51 17.12
CA SER A 898 -4.96 -22.02 15.75
C SER A 898 -3.79 -22.72 15.03
N GLN A 899 -2.93 -23.43 15.78
CA GLN A 899 -1.74 -24.12 15.27
C GLN A 899 -1.92 -25.64 15.12
N LEU A 900 -3.06 -26.20 15.53
CA LEU A 900 -3.35 -27.62 15.36
C LEU A 900 -3.82 -27.88 13.93
N HIS A 901 -2.90 -28.34 13.07
CA HIS A 901 -3.23 -28.84 11.73
C HIS A 901 -4.12 -30.10 11.82
N VAL A 902 -5.13 -30.17 10.95
CA VAL A 902 -5.95 -31.37 10.78
C VAL A 902 -5.10 -32.41 10.03
N SER A 903 -4.50 -33.35 10.76
CA SER A 903 -3.95 -34.57 10.16
C SER A 903 -5.12 -35.40 9.63
N SER A 904 -5.25 -35.49 8.30
CA SER A 904 -6.10 -36.51 7.69
C SER A 904 -5.57 -37.89 8.07
N SER A 905 -6.44 -38.73 8.63
CA SER A 905 -6.15 -40.13 8.91
C SER A 905 -5.81 -40.89 7.62
N ALA A 906 -4.53 -41.18 7.40
CA ALA A 906 -4.07 -42.20 6.47
C ALA A 906 -2.93 -42.99 7.13
N GLU A 907 -2.97 -44.29 6.93
CA GLU A 907 -2.29 -45.34 7.67
C GLU A 907 -0.74 -45.23 7.72
N ASP A 908 -0.25 -45.54 8.92
CA ASP A 908 1.06 -46.01 9.33
C ASP A 908 2.01 -46.55 8.22
N GLN A 909 3.10 -45.82 7.93
CA GLN A 909 4.40 -46.39 7.52
C GLN A 909 5.58 -45.55 8.01
N GLY A 910 6.32 -46.08 9.00
CA GLY A 910 7.80 -46.07 9.11
C GLY A 910 8.58 -44.74 9.21
N PRO A 911 9.45 -44.54 10.22
CA PRO A 911 10.23 -43.32 10.37
C PRO A 911 11.51 -43.39 9.52
N ASP A 912 11.46 -42.89 8.29
CA ASP A 912 12.67 -42.47 7.56
C ASP A 912 12.31 -41.46 6.46
N SER A 913 12.18 -40.18 6.81
CA SER A 913 12.53 -39.11 5.87
C SER A 913 12.84 -37.80 6.60
N VAL A 914 14.02 -37.30 6.27
CA VAL A 914 14.66 -36.10 6.78
C VAL A 914 13.82 -34.86 6.49
N LYS A 915 13.68 -34.01 7.52
CA LYS A 915 13.17 -32.64 7.48
C LYS A 915 13.59 -31.89 6.20
N LYS A 916 12.63 -31.62 5.31
CA LYS A 916 12.67 -30.48 4.41
C LYS A 916 11.66 -29.45 4.89
N SER A 917 12.17 -28.37 5.45
CA SER A 917 11.47 -27.09 5.55
C SER A 917 11.00 -26.66 4.16
N PRO A 918 9.79 -26.08 4.00
CA PRO A 918 9.44 -25.46 2.73
C PRO A 918 10.29 -24.19 2.57
N GLU A 919 11.24 -24.25 1.63
CA GLU A 919 11.93 -23.08 1.13
C GLU A 919 10.94 -22.10 0.51
N LYS A 920 11.22 -20.82 0.71
CA LYS A 920 10.57 -19.67 0.08
C LYS A 920 10.52 -19.85 -1.44
N GLY A 921 9.35 -20.22 -1.97
CA GLY A 921 8.99 -20.05 -3.36
C GLY A 921 7.59 -19.45 -3.42
N LYS A 922 7.49 -18.19 -3.87
CA LYS A 922 6.21 -17.53 -4.18
C LYS A 922 5.50 -18.40 -5.24
N GLY A 923 4.47 -19.14 -4.83
CA GLY A 923 3.68 -20.01 -5.70
C GLY A 923 2.88 -19.17 -6.70
N LYS A 924 3.03 -19.49 -7.98
CA LYS A 924 2.25 -18.91 -9.09
C LYS A 924 0.76 -19.16 -8.85
N VAL A 925 -0.08 -18.15 -9.12
CA VAL A 925 -1.51 -18.35 -9.32
C VAL A 925 -1.69 -19.10 -10.64
N ASP A 926 -1.99 -20.39 -10.55
CA ASP A 926 -2.35 -21.22 -11.71
C ASP A 926 -3.80 -20.91 -12.09
N ILE A 927 -3.97 -20.01 -13.07
CA ILE A 927 -5.29 -19.62 -13.61
C ILE A 927 -6.06 -20.84 -14.10
N GLN A 928 -5.37 -21.91 -14.51
CA GLN A 928 -5.99 -23.15 -14.97
C GLN A 928 -6.51 -23.97 -13.79
N ALA A 929 -5.79 -24.01 -12.67
CA ALA A 929 -6.29 -24.57 -11.41
C ALA A 929 -7.47 -23.75 -10.85
N TYR A 930 -7.41 -22.42 -10.95
CA TYR A 930 -8.51 -21.53 -10.55
C TYR A 930 -9.75 -21.70 -11.42
N LEU A 931 -9.62 -21.76 -12.75
CA LEU A 931 -10.74 -22.03 -13.65
C LEU A 931 -11.34 -23.40 -13.39
N LYS A 932 -10.51 -24.39 -13.04
CA LYS A 932 -10.95 -25.73 -12.67
C LYS A 932 -11.66 -25.75 -11.31
N GLN A 933 -11.14 -25.03 -10.30
CA GLN A 933 -11.78 -24.85 -9.00
C GLN A 933 -13.11 -24.10 -9.14
N TRP A 934 -13.18 -23.04 -9.93
CA TRP A 934 -14.41 -22.29 -10.20
C TRP A 934 -15.43 -23.14 -10.97
N GLN A 935 -14.96 -23.95 -11.91
CA GLN A 935 -15.78 -24.92 -12.63
C GLN A 935 -16.27 -26.05 -11.70
N ASP A 936 -15.43 -26.50 -10.75
CA ASP A 936 -15.80 -27.47 -9.72
C ASP A 936 -16.76 -26.87 -8.68
N GLU A 937 -16.64 -25.58 -8.34
CA GLU A 937 -17.61 -24.83 -7.50
C GLU A 937 -18.96 -24.66 -8.19
N LEU A 938 -18.98 -24.35 -9.49
CA LEU A 938 -20.20 -24.34 -10.31
C LEU A 938 -20.85 -25.72 -10.42
N LEU A 939 -20.07 -26.79 -10.21
CA LEU A 939 -20.50 -28.19 -10.28
C LEU A 939 -20.72 -28.82 -8.88
N LYS A 940 -20.45 -28.12 -7.77
CA LYS A 940 -20.75 -28.59 -6.40
C LYS A 940 -22.28 -28.75 -6.30
N LYS A 941 -22.76 -29.99 -6.47
CA LYS A 941 -24.15 -30.36 -6.16
C LYS A 941 -24.40 -30.08 -4.67
N GLU A 942 -25.57 -29.54 -4.35
CA GLU A 942 -26.04 -29.46 -2.96
C GLU A 942 -25.84 -30.83 -2.29
N GLU A 943 -25.00 -30.86 -1.24
CA GLU A 943 -24.78 -32.06 -0.43
C GLU A 943 -26.13 -32.60 0.03
N ASN A 944 -26.44 -33.83 -0.40
CA ASN A 944 -27.66 -34.49 0.01
C ASN A 944 -27.59 -34.73 1.52
N VAL A 945 -28.71 -34.54 2.20
CA VAL A 945 -28.88 -34.74 3.66
C VAL A 945 -28.35 -36.11 4.11
N LYS A 946 -28.38 -37.10 3.20
CA LYS A 946 -27.94 -38.49 3.39
C LYS A 946 -26.42 -38.69 3.41
N ASP A 947 -25.63 -37.70 3.00
CA ASP A 947 -24.18 -37.80 2.87
C ASP A 947 -23.43 -37.27 4.13
N LEU A 948 -24.17 -36.78 5.15
CA LEU A 948 -23.59 -36.29 6.40
C LEU A 948 -23.20 -37.45 7.36
N PRO A 949 -22.05 -37.35 8.05
CA PRO A 949 -21.64 -38.35 9.03
C PRO A 949 -22.59 -38.34 10.24
N ARG A 950 -22.70 -39.49 10.92
CA ARG A 950 -23.52 -39.62 12.13
C ARG A 950 -22.82 -38.97 13.32
N MET A 951 -23.62 -38.34 14.17
CA MET A 951 -23.16 -37.72 15.41
C MET A 951 -23.04 -38.78 16.51
N ASP A 952 -21.85 -38.94 17.09
CA ASP A 952 -21.63 -39.89 18.20
C ASP A 952 -22.23 -39.37 19.52
N GLN A 953 -22.14 -40.20 20.57
CA GLN A 953 -22.69 -39.88 21.88
C GLN A 953 -22.10 -38.59 22.48
N LEU A 954 -20.79 -38.38 22.38
CA LEU A 954 -20.11 -37.23 22.96
C LEU A 954 -20.46 -35.94 22.19
N GLN A 955 -20.44 -36.00 20.87
CA GLN A 955 -20.84 -34.92 19.97
C GLN A 955 -22.30 -34.52 20.21
N PHE A 956 -23.20 -35.48 20.41
CA PHE A 956 -24.61 -35.19 20.69
C PHE A 956 -24.84 -34.54 22.05
N ILE A 957 -24.07 -34.94 23.08
CA ILE A 957 -24.10 -34.28 24.39
C ILE A 957 -23.68 -32.81 24.25
N GLN A 958 -22.61 -32.54 23.49
CA GLN A 958 -22.17 -31.16 23.24
C GLN A 958 -23.17 -30.38 22.39
N PHE A 959 -23.75 -30.98 21.35
CA PHE A 959 -24.81 -30.40 20.54
C PHE A 959 -26.02 -30.00 21.39
N SER A 960 -26.46 -30.90 22.28
CA SER A 960 -27.55 -30.62 23.22
C SER A 960 -27.20 -29.46 24.14
N ARG A 961 -25.98 -29.44 24.71
CA ARG A 961 -25.48 -28.34 25.56
C ARG A 961 -25.44 -27.01 24.82
N THR A 962 -25.05 -27.00 23.55
CA THR A 962 -25.09 -25.82 22.69
C THR A 962 -26.51 -25.30 22.53
N LEU A 963 -27.51 -26.17 22.31
CA LEU A 963 -28.91 -25.74 22.26
C LEU A 963 -29.35 -25.08 23.58
N TYR A 964 -29.02 -25.66 24.73
CA TYR A 964 -29.29 -25.03 26.03
C TYR A 964 -28.64 -23.64 26.14
N ASN A 965 -27.37 -23.51 25.77
CA ASN A 965 -26.66 -22.22 25.80
C ASN A 965 -27.24 -21.18 24.83
N LEU A 966 -27.80 -21.60 23.70
CA LEU A 966 -28.43 -20.72 22.70
C LEU A 966 -29.81 -20.20 23.15
N PHE A 967 -30.48 -20.86 24.08
CA PHE A 967 -31.80 -20.42 24.56
C PHE A 967 -31.72 -19.59 25.84
N HIS A 968 -30.54 -19.50 26.44
CA HIS A 968 -30.34 -18.78 27.69
C HIS A 968 -30.67 -17.28 27.54
N GLY A 969 -31.57 -16.78 28.39
CA GLY A 969 -32.03 -15.40 28.35
C GLY A 969 -33.15 -15.10 27.35
N ASP A 970 -33.67 -16.10 26.62
CA ASP A 970 -34.87 -15.94 25.79
C ASP A 970 -36.15 -15.92 26.65
N PRO A 971 -37.17 -15.11 26.33
CA PRO A 971 -38.43 -15.09 27.08
C PRO A 971 -39.14 -16.46 27.18
N GLU A 972 -38.92 -17.37 26.23
CA GLU A 972 -39.47 -18.73 26.21
C GLU A 972 -38.45 -19.80 26.68
N GLU A 973 -37.38 -19.41 27.39
CA GLU A 973 -36.26 -20.28 27.83
C GLU A 973 -36.73 -21.60 28.48
N GLU A 974 -37.67 -21.55 29.44
CA GLU A 974 -38.18 -22.76 30.09
C GLU A 974 -38.90 -23.71 29.13
N LEU A 975 -39.65 -23.18 28.16
CA LEU A 975 -40.38 -23.96 27.17
C LEU A 975 -39.41 -24.59 26.15
N LEU A 976 -38.38 -23.85 25.76
CA LEU A 976 -37.32 -24.33 24.87
C LEU A 976 -36.55 -25.49 25.52
N TYR A 977 -36.17 -25.37 26.81
CA TYR A 977 -35.50 -26.44 27.56
C TYR A 977 -36.36 -27.69 27.69
N ARG A 978 -37.66 -27.54 27.98
CA ARG A 978 -38.59 -28.68 28.01
C ARG A 978 -38.68 -29.37 26.64
N SER A 979 -38.74 -28.58 25.57
CA SER A 979 -38.81 -29.10 24.19
C SER A 979 -37.54 -29.90 23.83
N VAL A 980 -36.35 -29.40 24.19
CA VAL A 980 -35.09 -30.15 24.02
C VAL A 980 -35.13 -31.47 24.81
N ALA A 981 -35.57 -31.45 26.06
CA ALA A 981 -35.64 -32.66 26.88
C ALA A 981 -36.61 -33.72 26.29
N VAL A 982 -37.73 -33.29 25.70
CA VAL A 982 -38.67 -34.17 24.98
C VAL A 982 -38.00 -34.78 23.75
N VAL A 983 -37.32 -33.97 22.95
CA VAL A 983 -36.60 -34.41 21.74
C VAL A 983 -35.47 -35.39 22.08
N THR A 984 -34.63 -35.06 23.07
CA THR A 984 -33.57 -35.95 23.54
C THR A 984 -34.13 -37.27 24.05
N SER A 985 -35.24 -37.25 24.80
CA SER A 985 -35.90 -38.46 25.29
C SER A 985 -36.48 -39.31 24.16
N LEU A 986 -37.02 -38.69 23.12
CA LEU A 986 -37.55 -39.37 21.94
C LEU A 986 -36.43 -40.05 21.14
N LEU A 987 -35.33 -39.32 20.89
CA LEU A 987 -34.16 -39.82 20.17
C LEU A 987 -33.53 -41.04 20.88
N LEU A 988 -33.35 -40.96 22.20
CA LEU A 988 -32.83 -42.08 23.00
C LEU A 988 -33.78 -43.29 22.98
N LYS A 989 -35.11 -43.09 23.04
CA LYS A 989 -36.09 -44.17 22.91
C LYS A 989 -36.09 -44.80 21.52
N MET A 990 -35.98 -44.00 20.46
CA MET A 990 -35.90 -44.50 19.09
C MET A 990 -34.66 -45.37 18.89
N GLU A 991 -33.54 -44.98 19.48
CA GLU A 991 -32.30 -45.75 19.46
C GLU A 991 -32.43 -47.05 20.28
N GLU A 992 -33.05 -47.01 21.46
CA GLU A 992 -33.32 -48.20 22.28
C GLU A 992 -34.23 -49.21 21.55
N VAL A 993 -35.22 -48.72 20.80
CA VAL A 993 -36.11 -49.54 19.96
C VAL A 993 -35.36 -50.10 18.74
N GLY A 994 -34.50 -49.31 18.10
CA GLY A 994 -33.61 -49.77 17.03
C GLY A 994 -32.69 -50.90 17.49
N ARG A 995 -32.11 -50.79 18.70
CA ARG A 995 -31.30 -51.85 19.33
C ARG A 995 -32.10 -53.14 19.58
N LYS A 996 -33.36 -53.02 20.02
CA LYS A 996 -34.27 -54.16 20.23
C LYS A 996 -34.65 -54.87 18.93
N LEU A 997 -34.67 -54.16 17.80
CA LEU A 997 -34.96 -54.73 16.46
C LEU A 997 -33.73 -55.38 15.80
N HIS A 998 -32.52 -54.94 16.13
CA HIS A 998 -31.26 -55.49 15.58
C HIS A 998 -30.59 -56.55 16.47
N SER A 999 -31.18 -56.87 17.63
CA SER A 999 -30.75 -58.02 18.44
C SER A 999 -31.16 -59.34 17.74
N PRO A 1000 -30.26 -60.31 17.50
CA PRO A 1000 -30.61 -61.54 16.82
C PRO A 1000 -31.62 -62.36 17.65
N LEU A 1001 -32.76 -62.71 17.05
CA LEU A 1001 -33.69 -63.69 17.61
C LEU A 1001 -32.96 -65.03 17.82
N SER A 1002 -32.87 -65.48 19.08
CA SER A 1002 -32.47 -66.84 19.40
C SER A 1002 -33.55 -67.82 18.92
N PRO A 1003 -33.21 -68.96 18.29
CA PRO A 1003 -34.20 -69.92 17.84
C PRO A 1003 -34.80 -70.70 19.00
N ALA A 1004 -36.06 -71.10 18.81
CA ALA A 1004 -36.87 -71.87 19.74
C ALA A 1004 -36.22 -73.22 20.13
N GLU A 1005 -36.59 -73.67 21.33
CA GLU A 1005 -36.26 -74.95 21.95
C GLU A 1005 -36.52 -76.15 21.03
N ASP A 1006 -35.61 -77.15 21.08
CA ASP A 1006 -35.99 -78.56 21.01
C ASP A 1006 -35.01 -79.40 21.88
N PRO A 1007 -35.47 -80.48 22.56
CA PRO A 1007 -34.73 -81.11 23.66
C PRO A 1007 -34.22 -82.53 23.35
N SER A 1008 -32.95 -82.81 23.63
CA SER A 1008 -32.40 -84.15 23.96
C SER A 1008 -30.90 -84.03 24.22
N ALA A 1009 -30.40 -84.15 25.45
CA ALA A 1009 -30.09 -85.38 26.19
C ALA A 1009 -28.67 -85.94 25.92
N GLU A 1010 -27.91 -85.98 27.03
CA GLU A 1010 -26.90 -86.97 27.44
C GLU A 1010 -25.41 -86.85 27.03
N ALA A 1011 -24.63 -86.48 28.06
CA ALA A 1011 -23.63 -87.33 28.76
C ALA A 1011 -22.14 -87.31 28.36
N GLY A 1012 -21.31 -87.27 29.42
CA GLY A 1012 -19.89 -87.65 29.46
C GLY A 1012 -18.95 -86.51 29.88
N GLU A 1013 -18.66 -86.28 31.18
CA GLU A 1013 -17.50 -86.83 31.92
C GLU A 1013 -16.17 -86.80 31.12
N ARG A 1014 -15.02 -86.26 31.57
CA ARG A 1014 -14.40 -86.29 32.91
C ARG A 1014 -13.16 -85.37 32.96
N LEU A 1015 -12.85 -84.98 34.20
CA LEU A 1015 -11.69 -84.27 34.74
C LEU A 1015 -10.31 -84.83 34.40
N GLN A 1016 -9.29 -83.95 34.36
CA GLN A 1016 -8.03 -84.15 35.10
C GLN A 1016 -7.43 -82.82 35.59
N ASP A 1017 -6.94 -82.88 36.82
CA ASP A 1017 -6.47 -81.82 37.71
C ASP A 1017 -5.02 -81.39 37.46
N THR A 1018 -4.81 -80.06 37.63
CA THR A 1018 -3.75 -79.34 38.36
C THR A 1018 -2.26 -79.74 38.23
N THR A 1019 -1.36 -78.77 37.93
CA THR A 1019 -0.33 -78.22 38.86
C THR A 1019 0.46 -77.04 38.25
N ILE A 1020 0.22 -75.83 38.79
CA ILE A 1020 1.13 -74.69 39.14
C ILE A 1020 2.30 -74.33 38.19
N GLN A 1021 2.28 -73.10 37.62
CA GLN A 1021 3.33 -72.06 37.78
C GLN A 1021 3.02 -70.73 37.06
N GLN A 1022 3.10 -69.64 37.84
CA GLN A 1022 3.61 -68.29 37.54
C GLN A 1022 3.22 -67.53 36.24
N ALA A 1023 2.49 -66.44 36.47
CA ALA A 1023 2.71 -65.08 35.96
C ALA A 1023 2.74 -64.82 34.43
N THR A 1024 1.56 -64.57 33.86
CA THR A 1024 1.24 -63.33 33.10
C THR A 1024 -0.27 -63.28 32.90
N LYS A 1025 -0.98 -62.45 33.67
CA LYS A 1025 -2.39 -62.19 33.39
C LYS A 1025 -2.45 -61.07 32.36
N VAL A 1026 -2.46 -61.48 31.09
CA VAL A 1026 -3.17 -60.77 30.02
C VAL A 1026 -4.57 -60.49 30.57
N LEU A 1027 -4.85 -59.25 30.96
CA LEU A 1027 -6.21 -58.85 31.24
C LEU A 1027 -6.90 -58.71 29.88
N ALA A 1028 -7.88 -59.58 29.67
CA ALA A 1028 -8.82 -59.51 28.57
C ALA A 1028 -9.37 -58.09 28.39
N SER A 1029 -9.56 -57.71 27.13
CA SER A 1029 -10.21 -56.50 26.66
C SER A 1029 -11.43 -56.12 27.52
N PRO A 1030 -11.57 -54.83 27.91
CA PRO A 1030 -12.86 -54.35 28.36
C PRO A 1030 -13.81 -54.41 27.15
N ARG A 1031 -15.01 -54.93 27.39
CA ARG A 1031 -16.15 -54.86 26.46
C ARG A 1031 -16.26 -53.44 25.91
N GLU A 1032 -16.26 -53.29 24.59
CA GLU A 1032 -16.70 -52.05 23.94
C GLU A 1032 -18.12 -51.75 24.42
N GLU A 1033 -18.30 -50.73 25.26
CA GLU A 1033 -19.59 -50.09 25.45
C GLU A 1033 -19.95 -49.49 24.09
N HIS A 1034 -20.90 -50.10 23.38
CA HIS A 1034 -21.36 -49.60 22.10
C HIS A 1034 -22.03 -48.23 22.28
N GLU A 1035 -21.33 -47.18 21.88
CA GLU A 1035 -21.81 -45.80 21.85
C GLU A 1035 -22.90 -45.65 20.77
N TRP A 1036 -23.99 -44.99 21.12
CA TRP A 1036 -25.07 -44.70 20.18
C TRP A 1036 -24.71 -43.51 19.29
N SER A 1037 -25.26 -43.48 18.07
CA SER A 1037 -25.07 -42.36 17.13
C SER A 1037 -26.36 -41.98 16.40
N PHE A 1038 -26.52 -40.68 16.11
CA PHE A 1038 -27.69 -40.13 15.44
C PHE A 1038 -27.36 -39.58 14.06
N ALA A 1039 -28.17 -39.94 13.06
CA ALA A 1039 -28.13 -39.31 11.74
C ALA A 1039 -28.85 -37.95 11.77
N PHE A 1040 -28.47 -37.03 10.89
CA PHE A 1040 -29.06 -35.69 10.83
C PHE A 1040 -30.57 -35.73 10.61
N GLU A 1041 -31.10 -36.67 9.81
CA GLU A 1041 -32.54 -36.84 9.57
C GLU A 1041 -33.30 -37.19 10.85
N GLN A 1042 -32.69 -37.99 11.74
CA GLN A 1042 -33.32 -38.37 13.01
C GLN A 1042 -33.46 -37.15 13.93
N ILE A 1043 -32.39 -36.35 14.01
CA ILE A 1043 -32.38 -35.12 14.81
C ILE A 1043 -33.34 -34.08 14.22
N LEU A 1044 -33.29 -33.86 12.90
CA LEU A 1044 -34.17 -32.94 12.18
C LEU A 1044 -35.65 -33.31 12.37
N ALA A 1045 -36.02 -34.57 12.12
CA ALA A 1045 -37.39 -35.03 12.27
C ALA A 1045 -37.91 -34.91 13.70
N SER A 1046 -37.04 -35.16 14.69
CA SER A 1046 -37.41 -35.05 16.10
C SER A 1046 -37.61 -33.60 16.53
N LEU A 1047 -36.73 -32.68 16.10
CA LEU A 1047 -36.85 -31.26 16.42
C LEU A 1047 -38.01 -30.58 15.66
N LEU A 1048 -38.32 -31.00 14.43
CA LEU A 1048 -39.46 -30.48 13.66
C LEU A 1048 -40.82 -30.77 14.32
N ASN A 1049 -40.90 -31.79 15.18
CA ASN A 1049 -42.11 -32.10 15.94
C ASN A 1049 -42.34 -31.13 17.12
N GLU A 1050 -41.36 -30.28 17.46
CA GLU A 1050 -41.47 -29.29 18.53
C GLU A 1050 -41.59 -27.86 17.95
N PRO A 1051 -42.81 -27.30 17.86
CA PRO A 1051 -43.04 -26.01 17.19
C PRO A 1051 -42.35 -24.82 17.89
N VAL A 1052 -42.06 -24.95 19.19
CA VAL A 1052 -41.36 -23.92 19.98
C VAL A 1052 -39.91 -23.78 19.51
N LEU A 1053 -39.23 -24.90 19.21
CA LEU A 1053 -37.86 -24.89 18.70
C LEU A 1053 -37.80 -24.34 17.27
N VAL A 1054 -38.75 -24.74 16.42
CA VAL A 1054 -38.85 -24.21 15.05
C VAL A 1054 -39.06 -22.69 15.07
N ARG A 1055 -40.01 -22.20 15.88
CA ARG A 1055 -40.29 -20.76 16.01
C ARG A 1055 -39.07 -19.96 16.48
N PHE A 1056 -38.27 -20.51 17.40
CA PHE A 1056 -37.06 -19.84 17.87
C PHE A 1056 -36.05 -19.62 16.74
N PHE A 1057 -35.75 -20.66 15.95
CA PHE A 1057 -34.78 -20.57 14.85
C PHE A 1057 -35.31 -19.78 13.64
N GLU A 1058 -36.62 -19.74 13.43
CA GLU A 1058 -37.28 -18.96 12.37
C GLU A 1058 -37.58 -17.51 12.76
N LYS A 1059 -37.32 -17.12 14.02
CA LYS A 1059 -37.52 -15.76 14.49
C LYS A 1059 -36.67 -14.77 13.66
N PRO A 1060 -37.27 -13.73 13.06
CA PRO A 1060 -36.53 -12.76 12.28
C PRO A 1060 -35.63 -11.92 13.20
N ILE A 1061 -34.41 -11.66 12.74
CA ILE A 1061 -33.41 -10.88 13.47
C ILE A 1061 -33.12 -9.62 12.65
N ASP A 1062 -33.10 -8.46 13.31
CA ASP A 1062 -32.81 -7.18 12.67
C ASP A 1062 -31.30 -7.06 12.37
N VAL A 1063 -30.94 -7.45 11.13
CA VAL A 1063 -29.57 -7.37 10.59
C VAL A 1063 -29.04 -5.93 10.67
N LYS A 1064 -29.88 -4.95 10.34
CA LYS A 1064 -29.48 -3.54 10.27
C LYS A 1064 -29.10 -3.00 11.64
N ALA A 1065 -29.90 -3.29 12.67
CA ALA A 1065 -29.58 -2.90 14.04
C ALA A 1065 -28.25 -3.52 14.51
N LYS A 1066 -27.98 -4.78 14.13
CA LYS A 1066 -26.72 -5.47 14.44
C LYS A 1066 -25.52 -4.86 13.73
N LEU A 1067 -25.64 -4.52 12.44
CA LEU A 1067 -24.58 -3.86 11.68
C LEU A 1067 -24.23 -2.49 12.27
N GLU A 1068 -25.22 -1.67 12.64
CA GLU A 1068 -24.99 -0.36 13.28
C GLU A 1068 -24.32 -0.49 14.66
N GLN A 1069 -24.74 -1.47 15.46
CA GLN A 1069 -24.08 -1.78 16.73
C GLN A 1069 -22.63 -2.22 16.52
N ALA A 1070 -22.37 -3.07 15.52
CA ALA A 1070 -21.03 -3.54 15.20
C ALA A 1070 -20.12 -2.37 14.78
N LYS A 1071 -20.57 -1.47 13.90
CA LYS A 1071 -19.80 -0.28 13.47
C LYS A 1071 -19.31 0.58 14.63
N SER A 1072 -20.16 0.80 15.63
CA SER A 1072 -19.82 1.61 16.81
C SER A 1072 -18.94 0.88 17.83
N SER A 1073 -19.00 -0.45 17.87
CA SER A 1073 -18.35 -1.27 18.89
C SER A 1073 -17.03 -1.89 18.42
N GLN A 1074 -16.81 -2.05 17.11
CA GLN A 1074 -15.68 -2.79 16.54
C GLN A 1074 -14.31 -2.28 17.01
N LEU A 1075 -14.10 -0.96 16.98
CA LEU A 1075 -12.84 -0.36 17.41
C LEU A 1075 -12.59 -0.58 18.92
N ARG A 1076 -13.64 -0.49 19.74
CA ARG A 1076 -13.56 -0.69 21.21
C ARG A 1076 -13.43 -2.16 21.61
N ALA A 1077 -13.93 -3.08 20.78
CA ALA A 1077 -13.84 -4.52 21.05
C ALA A 1077 -12.38 -5.00 21.08
N ARG A 1078 -11.49 -4.34 20.34
CA ARG A 1078 -10.05 -4.63 20.34
C ARG A 1078 -9.30 -4.14 21.57
N THR A 1079 -9.83 -3.17 22.31
CA THR A 1079 -9.20 -2.69 23.57
C THR A 1079 -9.34 -3.71 24.72
N ARG A 1080 -10.15 -4.78 24.54
CA ARG A 1080 -10.45 -5.80 25.56
C ARG A 1080 -9.86 -7.18 25.26
N VAL A 1081 -9.13 -7.35 24.15
CA VAL A 1081 -8.52 -8.61 23.68
C VAL A 1081 -7.00 -8.44 23.62
#